data_AF-A0A1F7ID96-F1
#
_entry.id   AF-A0A1F7ID96-F1
#
_cell.length_a   1.000
_cell.length_b   1.000
_cell.length_c   1.000
_cell.angle_alpha   90.00
_cell.angle_beta   90.00
_cell.angle_gamma   90.00
#
_symmetry.space_group_name_H-M   'P 1'
#
loop_
_entity.id
_entity.type
_entity.pdbx_description
1 polymer ?
#
loop_
_entity_poly.entity_id
_entity_poly.type
_entity_poly.pdbx_seq_one_letter_code
_entity_poly.pdbx_strand_id
1 'polypeptide(L)'
;MIWVDREAIRLKQRKFPLEWCDDMKTPSGRIHVGSLRGVIVHDLIYKALIQIGVNARFSYVFNDMDPMDGMPSYLDKNKWQKYMGNPLYNIPSPEPGFKSFAEYFAKEFIAVFNSINCHPDIIWSSELHRSGKMNQAIRTILDKADIVRDIYKRVVKKDRPKDWFPYNPICEKCGKIGTTRTYKWDGKFVYYKCEPDMVTWAQGCDHEGKVEPINENGKLLWKLDWPAHWKVIGVTVESSGKDHMSSGGSYDMGSHFAREVLNYEPPDALGGYEWFTIGGKKMSSSKGIGASAKEVASILPSDIFRFFMVRTPIKTHLDFDPFGDTIPNLFDDYDRCLNAYFLKMENKVPEKKEGEVILDFARIIELSEVNPLPKKRLYLPRFRTIANLIKTKKEKLEEFFEKLKSSELNGAEKAILAERINFAKIYLEKYAKNLNQGLNVKTQNLTFNKKQKEYLTICCDRFIKLNTPSNEIIQKVLLDSIKIVNIDTRIAFQAFYLALTGKTHGPKAIDLIIQIGLRKVIELLQKSLKEKIEKSSNLFPDLKDSKIFSIAPEMVKKYPSINIGIAIIKNVNIQKNNPDLQKELDEFVNSNDSLNNELISSYPEIQSYRKLYKQMGLDWHSKRPSPEALLRRVALKKGLYNVNTCVDAYNLIVMKHRVSVGAFDLAKIKFPTILRFPKEGEQILLLGDHKPTNYKPTDVAYFDRTGGYNIYFNYRDAQRTAVSEKTNDILLNIDGIFDITRELVEQSLKESIEIILKYCGGKVEIAGIVTTS
;
A
#
# COMPACT_ATOMS: atom_id res chain seq x y z
N MET A 1 15.12 -22.42 -9.99
CA MET A 1 14.33 -23.22 -9.01
C MET A 1 13.42 -22.31 -8.21
N ILE A 2 12.12 -22.55 -8.36
CA ILE A 2 11.04 -21.78 -7.73
C ILE A 2 11.06 -21.93 -6.21
N TRP A 3 10.58 -20.91 -5.50
CA TRP A 3 10.57 -20.89 -4.03
C TRP A 3 9.83 -22.08 -3.41
N VAL A 4 8.70 -22.50 -3.98
CA VAL A 4 7.89 -23.64 -3.48
C VAL A 4 8.71 -24.92 -3.42
N ASP A 5 9.41 -25.24 -4.51
CA ASP A 5 10.22 -26.46 -4.59
C ASP A 5 11.38 -26.43 -3.59
N ARG A 6 12.01 -25.27 -3.41
CA ARG A 6 13.07 -25.08 -2.40
C ARG A 6 12.55 -25.31 -0.98
N GLU A 7 11.38 -24.76 -0.66
CA GLU A 7 10.77 -24.93 0.67
C GLU A 7 10.33 -26.38 0.91
N ALA A 8 9.74 -27.06 -0.09
CA ALA A 8 9.37 -28.46 0.04
C ALA A 8 10.59 -29.36 0.29
N ILE A 9 11.70 -29.12 -0.43
CA ILE A 9 12.98 -29.84 -0.20
C ILE A 9 13.50 -29.57 1.22
N ARG A 10 13.46 -28.32 1.69
CA ARG A 10 13.88 -27.95 3.05
C ARG A 10 13.03 -28.64 4.11
N LEU A 11 11.70 -28.63 3.95
CA LEU A 11 10.76 -29.27 4.89
C LEU A 11 10.96 -30.79 4.94
N LYS A 12 11.17 -31.44 3.78
CA LYS A 12 11.46 -32.89 3.72
C LYS A 12 12.65 -33.31 4.58
N GLN A 13 13.64 -32.44 4.81
CA GLN A 13 14.80 -32.73 5.66
C GLN A 13 14.43 -32.93 7.14
N ARG A 14 13.27 -32.44 7.60
CA ARG A 14 12.78 -32.60 8.98
C ARG A 14 12.35 -34.03 9.31
N LYS A 15 12.04 -34.84 8.29
CA LYS A 15 11.63 -36.26 8.41
C LYS A 15 10.46 -36.49 9.37
N PHE A 16 9.48 -35.59 9.39
CA PHE A 16 8.25 -35.81 10.13
C PHE A 16 7.44 -36.96 9.53
N PRO A 17 6.73 -37.76 10.35
CA PRO A 17 5.87 -38.84 9.86
C PRO A 17 4.68 -38.30 9.04
N LEU A 18 4.29 -37.06 9.29
CA LEU A 18 3.26 -36.32 8.58
C LEU A 18 3.63 -34.83 8.59
N GLU A 19 3.64 -34.20 7.43
CA GLU A 19 3.63 -32.73 7.32
C GLU A 19 2.18 -32.26 7.17
N TRP A 20 1.70 -31.42 8.07
CA TRP A 20 0.34 -30.90 8.05
C TRP A 20 0.38 -29.39 7.75
N CYS A 21 0.00 -29.04 6.52
CA CYS A 21 -0.20 -27.67 6.09
C CYS A 21 -1.58 -27.18 6.53
N ASP A 22 -1.68 -26.01 7.15
CA ASP A 22 -2.95 -25.42 7.58
C ASP A 22 -2.99 -23.92 7.29
N ASP A 23 -4.19 -23.36 7.28
CA ASP A 23 -4.46 -21.92 7.31
C ASP A 23 -5.81 -21.69 7.99
N MET A 24 -6.08 -20.47 8.43
CA MET A 24 -7.32 -20.19 9.15
C MET A 24 -7.88 -18.80 8.96
N LYS A 25 -9.21 -18.71 9.05
CA LYS A 25 -9.92 -17.43 8.90
C LYS A 25 -11.21 -17.37 9.69
N THR A 26 -11.45 -16.21 10.28
CA THR A 26 -12.74 -15.84 10.86
C THR A 26 -13.73 -15.41 9.76
N PRO A 27 -14.87 -16.11 9.58
CA PRO A 27 -15.87 -15.77 8.55
C PRO A 27 -16.82 -14.65 9.01
N SER A 28 -16.27 -13.49 9.38
CA SER A 28 -17.00 -12.35 9.95
C SER A 28 -17.72 -11.47 8.91
N GLY A 29 -17.91 -11.96 7.69
CA GLY A 29 -18.35 -11.21 6.52
C GLY A 29 -17.70 -11.75 5.25
N ARG A 30 -17.94 -11.10 4.10
CA ARG A 30 -17.33 -11.51 2.82
C ARG A 30 -15.82 -11.53 2.97
N ILE A 31 -15.24 -12.70 2.75
CA ILE A 31 -13.80 -12.89 2.89
C ILE A 31 -13.09 -12.20 1.73
N HIS A 32 -12.18 -11.26 2.04
CA HIS A 32 -11.47 -10.48 1.03
C HIS A 32 -10.47 -11.35 0.26
N VAL A 33 -10.20 -10.97 -1.00
CA VAL A 33 -9.35 -11.75 -1.91
C VAL A 33 -7.95 -12.02 -1.35
N GLY A 34 -7.41 -11.10 -0.55
CA GLY A 34 -6.08 -11.28 0.06
C GLY A 34 -5.96 -12.50 0.98
N SER A 35 -7.09 -13.04 1.49
CA SER A 35 -7.08 -14.27 2.28
C SER A 35 -6.79 -15.50 1.41
N LEU A 36 -7.08 -15.46 0.10
CA LEU A 36 -6.74 -16.55 -0.82
C LEU A 36 -5.23 -16.73 -0.98
N ARG A 37 -4.44 -15.69 -0.70
CA ARG A 37 -2.98 -15.80 -0.76
C ARG A 37 -2.47 -16.85 0.21
N GLY A 38 -3.02 -16.87 1.44
CA GLY A 38 -2.70 -17.90 2.42
C GLY A 38 -3.11 -19.28 1.92
N VAL A 39 -4.37 -19.45 1.49
CA VAL A 39 -4.88 -20.71 0.93
C VAL A 39 -3.97 -21.28 -0.16
N ILE A 40 -3.57 -20.46 -1.13
CA ILE A 40 -2.71 -20.88 -2.24
C ILE A 40 -1.29 -21.21 -1.77
N VAL A 41 -0.71 -20.44 -0.85
CA VAL A 41 0.64 -20.71 -0.32
C VAL A 41 0.68 -22.10 0.33
N HIS A 42 -0.30 -22.43 1.15
CA HIS A 42 -0.37 -23.73 1.83
C HIS A 42 -0.68 -24.87 0.86
N ASP A 43 -1.59 -24.66 -0.10
CA ASP A 43 -1.87 -25.63 -1.17
C ASP A 43 -0.63 -25.94 -2.01
N LEU A 44 0.16 -24.91 -2.36
CA LEU A 44 1.39 -25.06 -3.14
C LEU A 44 2.43 -25.91 -2.40
N ILE A 45 2.65 -25.63 -1.11
CA ILE A 45 3.60 -26.40 -0.30
C ILE A 45 3.11 -27.83 -0.13
N TYR A 46 1.83 -28.03 0.20
CA TYR A 46 1.21 -29.35 0.29
C TYR A 46 1.42 -30.17 -0.99
N LYS A 47 1.05 -29.62 -2.16
CA LYS A 47 1.21 -30.32 -3.44
C LYS A 47 2.67 -30.59 -3.78
N ALA A 48 3.58 -29.65 -3.50
CA ALA A 48 5.01 -29.85 -3.72
C ALA A 48 5.60 -30.95 -2.81
N LEU A 49 5.15 -31.02 -1.54
CA LEU A 49 5.52 -32.10 -0.62
C LEU A 49 5.05 -33.47 -1.12
N ILE A 50 3.79 -33.57 -1.56
CA ILE A 50 3.23 -34.80 -2.17
C ILE A 50 4.06 -35.21 -3.39
N GLN A 51 4.40 -34.27 -4.28
CA GLN A 51 5.18 -34.54 -5.50
C GLN A 51 6.58 -35.11 -5.21
N ILE A 52 7.19 -34.78 -4.07
CA ILE A 52 8.50 -35.30 -3.67
C ILE A 52 8.41 -36.48 -2.69
N GLY A 53 7.23 -37.08 -2.55
CA GLY A 53 6.98 -38.30 -1.78
C GLY A 53 6.91 -38.10 -0.26
N VAL A 54 6.59 -36.90 0.22
CA VAL A 54 6.33 -36.64 1.65
C VAL A 54 4.86 -36.95 1.95
N ASN A 55 4.60 -37.67 3.04
CA ASN A 55 3.24 -37.84 3.57
C ASN A 55 2.77 -36.48 4.11
N ALA A 56 1.77 -35.89 3.47
CA ALA A 56 1.28 -34.57 3.83
C ALA A 56 -0.25 -34.48 3.88
N ARG A 57 -0.78 -33.54 4.67
CA ARG A 57 -2.20 -33.14 4.71
C ARG A 57 -2.35 -31.64 4.54
N PHE A 58 -3.52 -31.21 4.09
CA PHE A 58 -3.87 -29.81 3.96
C PHE A 58 -5.26 -29.56 4.54
N SER A 59 -5.36 -28.70 5.55
CA SER A 59 -6.62 -28.26 6.14
C SER A 59 -6.81 -26.76 6.09
N TYR A 60 -8.04 -26.33 6.37
CA TYR A 60 -8.39 -24.93 6.53
C TYR A 60 -9.41 -24.76 7.66
N VAL A 61 -9.05 -23.97 8.67
CA VAL A 61 -9.89 -23.74 9.84
C VAL A 61 -10.75 -22.49 9.67
N PHE A 62 -12.07 -22.62 9.82
CA PHE A 62 -12.95 -21.49 10.01
C PHE A 62 -13.17 -21.22 11.50
N ASN A 63 -12.71 -20.06 11.98
CA ASN A 63 -12.87 -19.59 13.35
C ASN A 63 -14.28 -19.03 13.60
N ASP A 64 -15.29 -19.88 13.44
CA ASP A 64 -16.72 -19.53 13.55
C ASP A 64 -17.20 -19.26 14.99
N MET A 65 -16.40 -19.60 16.00
CA MET A 65 -16.66 -19.27 17.41
C MET A 65 -16.25 -17.84 17.81
N ASP A 66 -15.52 -17.13 16.95
CA ASP A 66 -15.12 -15.75 17.25
C ASP A 66 -16.36 -14.85 17.40
N PRO A 67 -16.30 -13.79 18.24
CA PRO A 67 -17.39 -12.85 18.36
C PRO A 67 -17.57 -12.03 17.08
N MET A 68 -18.81 -11.62 16.81
CA MET A 68 -19.07 -10.50 15.90
C MET A 68 -18.58 -9.20 16.54
N ASP A 69 -17.34 -8.81 16.21
CA ASP A 69 -16.62 -7.63 16.73
C ASP A 69 -16.67 -6.42 15.78
N GLY A 70 -17.24 -6.62 14.60
CA GLY A 70 -17.53 -5.61 13.60
C GLY A 70 -18.72 -6.02 12.75
N MET A 71 -19.37 -5.04 12.14
CA MET A 71 -20.52 -5.25 11.28
C MET A 71 -20.19 -4.82 9.85
N PRO A 72 -20.26 -5.72 8.86
CA PRO A 72 -20.07 -5.37 7.46
C PRO A 72 -21.05 -4.28 7.01
N SER A 73 -20.55 -3.27 6.30
CA SER A 73 -21.32 -2.08 5.90
C SER A 73 -22.51 -2.36 4.97
N TYR A 74 -22.46 -3.48 4.25
CA TYR A 74 -23.53 -3.92 3.34
C TYR A 74 -24.69 -4.64 4.06
N LEU A 75 -24.61 -4.83 5.38
CA LEU A 75 -25.66 -5.43 6.18
C LEU A 75 -26.52 -4.35 6.85
N ASP A 76 -27.84 -4.59 6.92
CA ASP A 76 -28.77 -3.69 7.60
C ASP A 76 -28.49 -3.63 9.11
N LYS A 77 -28.03 -2.47 9.57
CA LYS A 77 -27.71 -2.21 10.98
C LYS A 77 -28.87 -2.57 11.93
N ASN A 78 -30.10 -2.25 11.56
CA ASN A 78 -31.27 -2.46 12.43
C ASN A 78 -31.54 -3.95 12.66
N LYS A 79 -31.26 -4.79 11.66
CA LYS A 79 -31.42 -6.24 11.74
C LYS A 79 -30.27 -6.91 12.50
N TRP A 80 -29.03 -6.46 12.27
CA TRP A 80 -27.83 -7.21 12.65
C TRP A 80 -27.14 -6.73 13.94
N GLN A 81 -27.32 -5.46 14.34
CA GLN A 81 -26.61 -4.88 15.50
C GLN A 81 -26.86 -5.64 16.82
N LYS A 82 -28.03 -6.25 17.00
CA LYS A 82 -28.35 -7.04 18.20
C LYS A 82 -27.44 -8.27 18.40
N TYR A 83 -26.77 -8.73 17.34
CA TYR A 83 -25.89 -9.90 17.39
C TYR A 83 -24.43 -9.55 17.72
N MET A 84 -24.07 -8.28 17.84
CA MET A 84 -22.71 -7.88 18.23
C MET A 84 -22.27 -8.60 19.53
N GLY A 85 -21.08 -9.20 19.49
CA GLY A 85 -20.52 -10.01 20.58
C GLY A 85 -20.99 -11.46 20.69
N ASN A 86 -21.95 -11.90 19.88
CA ASN A 86 -22.29 -13.32 19.78
C ASN A 86 -21.26 -14.07 18.93
N PRO A 87 -20.99 -15.36 19.21
CA PRO A 87 -20.22 -16.22 18.32
C PRO A 87 -20.84 -16.28 16.92
N LEU A 88 -20.03 -16.17 15.86
CA LEU A 88 -20.53 -16.09 14.47
C LEU A 88 -21.35 -17.33 14.05
N TYR A 89 -21.06 -18.51 14.60
CA TYR A 89 -21.82 -19.74 14.33
C TYR A 89 -23.23 -19.75 14.95
N ASN A 90 -23.48 -18.92 15.96
CA ASN A 90 -24.80 -18.77 16.61
C ASN A 90 -25.65 -17.65 15.98
N ILE A 91 -25.10 -16.89 15.04
CA ILE A 91 -25.82 -15.81 14.37
C ILE A 91 -26.58 -16.40 13.17
N PRO A 92 -27.86 -16.06 12.95
CA PRO A 92 -28.61 -16.53 11.80
C PRO A 92 -27.94 -16.17 10.46
N SER A 93 -28.10 -17.03 9.46
CA SER A 93 -27.57 -16.75 8.12
C SER A 93 -28.21 -15.50 7.50
N PRO A 94 -27.43 -14.63 6.82
CA PRO A 94 -27.95 -13.55 6.00
C PRO A 94 -28.82 -14.01 4.82
N GLU A 95 -28.52 -15.18 4.25
CA GLU A 95 -29.23 -15.77 3.12
C GLU A 95 -29.88 -17.12 3.50
N PRO A 96 -31.01 -17.49 2.89
CA PRO A 96 -31.62 -18.80 3.10
C PRO A 96 -30.68 -19.96 2.72
N GLY A 97 -30.84 -21.12 3.37
CA GLY A 97 -30.13 -22.35 3.02
C GLY A 97 -28.78 -22.59 3.71
N PHE A 98 -28.37 -21.73 4.64
CA PHE A 98 -27.17 -21.90 5.46
C PHE A 98 -27.53 -21.90 6.95
N LYS A 99 -26.80 -22.68 7.76
CA LYS A 99 -27.02 -22.86 9.20
C LYS A 99 -26.73 -21.59 9.99
N SER A 100 -25.74 -20.80 9.57
CA SER A 100 -25.29 -19.63 10.31
C SER A 100 -24.66 -18.55 9.43
N PHE A 101 -24.46 -17.38 10.02
CA PHE A 101 -23.71 -16.27 9.43
C PHE A 101 -22.30 -16.69 9.02
N ALA A 102 -21.60 -17.40 9.91
CA ALA A 102 -20.28 -17.94 9.62
C ALA A 102 -20.31 -18.90 8.43
N GLU A 103 -21.26 -19.83 8.39
CA GLU A 103 -21.34 -20.84 7.33
C GLU A 103 -21.58 -20.19 5.96
N TYR A 104 -22.48 -19.21 5.86
CA TYR A 104 -22.77 -18.51 4.61
C TYR A 104 -21.50 -17.90 3.98
N PHE A 105 -20.77 -17.06 4.72
CA PHE A 105 -19.57 -16.40 4.19
C PHE A 105 -18.41 -17.35 3.96
N ALA A 106 -18.28 -18.38 4.79
CA ALA A 106 -17.28 -19.43 4.60
C ALA A 106 -17.57 -20.24 3.33
N LYS A 107 -18.83 -20.62 3.05
CA LYS A 107 -19.21 -21.35 1.83
C LYS A 107 -18.99 -20.53 0.56
N GLU A 108 -19.24 -19.23 0.59
CA GLU A 108 -18.85 -18.34 -0.53
C GLU A 108 -17.34 -18.39 -0.79
N PHE A 109 -16.53 -18.37 0.27
CA PHE A 109 -15.08 -18.42 0.15
C PHE A 109 -14.57 -19.79 -0.30
N ILE A 110 -15.15 -20.89 0.22
CA ILE A 110 -14.87 -22.26 -0.17
C ILE A 110 -15.10 -22.45 -1.67
N ALA A 111 -16.22 -21.95 -2.19
CA ALA A 111 -16.52 -22.04 -3.61
C ALA A 111 -15.42 -21.38 -4.47
N VAL A 112 -14.88 -20.23 -4.02
CA VAL A 112 -13.83 -19.51 -4.74
C VAL A 112 -12.49 -20.25 -4.70
N PHE A 113 -12.05 -20.75 -3.54
CA PHE A 113 -10.77 -21.45 -3.52
C PHE A 113 -10.85 -22.83 -4.20
N ASN A 114 -12.01 -23.49 -4.19
CA ASN A 114 -12.22 -24.72 -4.94
C ASN A 114 -12.14 -24.46 -6.44
N SER A 115 -12.66 -23.33 -6.93
CA SER A 115 -12.61 -22.99 -8.35
C SER A 115 -11.19 -22.73 -8.87
N ILE A 116 -10.21 -22.51 -7.98
CA ILE A 116 -8.78 -22.39 -8.29
C ILE A 116 -7.97 -23.61 -7.82
N ASN A 117 -8.62 -24.78 -7.73
CA ASN A 117 -7.98 -26.06 -7.41
C ASN A 117 -7.28 -26.07 -6.04
N CYS A 118 -7.82 -25.39 -5.04
CA CYS A 118 -7.41 -25.57 -3.65
C CYS A 118 -8.50 -26.36 -2.93
N HIS A 119 -8.17 -27.51 -2.36
CA HIS A 119 -9.14 -28.41 -1.72
C HIS A 119 -8.68 -28.86 -0.33
N PRO A 120 -8.58 -27.93 0.64
CA PRO A 120 -8.26 -28.29 2.02
C PRO A 120 -9.40 -29.06 2.70
N ASP A 121 -9.04 -29.90 3.67
CA ASP A 121 -9.98 -30.46 4.64
C ASP A 121 -10.53 -29.33 5.54
N ILE A 122 -11.84 -29.10 5.49
CA ILE A 122 -12.47 -27.99 6.23
C ILE A 122 -12.68 -28.39 7.70
N ILE A 123 -12.20 -27.54 8.60
CA ILE A 123 -12.38 -27.69 10.05
C ILE A 123 -13.14 -26.47 10.58
N TRP A 124 -14.26 -26.69 11.28
CA TRP A 124 -14.96 -25.63 12.00
C TRP A 124 -14.49 -25.59 13.44
N SER A 125 -14.06 -24.42 13.93
CA SER A 125 -13.63 -24.25 15.33
C SER A 125 -14.72 -24.73 16.29
N SER A 126 -16.00 -24.46 16.01
CA SER A 126 -17.13 -24.89 16.84
C SER A 126 -17.32 -26.42 16.86
N GLU A 127 -17.03 -27.12 15.77
CA GLU A 127 -17.09 -28.58 15.71
C GLU A 127 -15.87 -29.21 16.40
N LEU A 128 -14.69 -28.59 16.24
CA LEU A 128 -13.47 -29.02 16.92
C LEU A 128 -13.63 -28.92 18.45
N HIS A 129 -14.24 -27.84 18.94
CA HIS A 129 -14.61 -27.69 20.34
C HIS A 129 -15.66 -28.73 20.76
N ARG A 130 -16.79 -28.84 20.04
CA ARG A 130 -17.87 -29.82 20.32
C ARG A 130 -17.38 -31.27 20.44
N SER A 131 -16.36 -31.63 19.67
CA SER A 131 -15.75 -32.97 19.72
C SER A 131 -14.94 -33.25 21.00
N GLY A 132 -14.71 -32.23 21.83
CA GLY A 132 -13.90 -32.29 23.05
C GLY A 132 -12.39 -32.25 22.82
N LYS A 133 -11.93 -32.21 21.57
CA LYS A 133 -10.49 -32.22 21.22
C LYS A 133 -9.72 -31.01 21.77
N MET A 134 -10.37 -29.86 21.93
CA MET A 134 -9.76 -28.65 22.48
C MET A 134 -9.67 -28.65 24.02
N ASN A 135 -10.45 -29.48 24.72
CA ASN A 135 -10.64 -29.41 26.18
C ASN A 135 -9.32 -29.51 26.95
N GLN A 136 -8.43 -30.42 26.55
CA GLN A 136 -7.14 -30.60 27.21
C GLN A 136 -6.20 -29.41 27.02
N ALA A 137 -6.17 -28.82 25.81
CA ALA A 137 -5.35 -27.65 25.52
C ALA A 137 -5.83 -26.42 26.29
N ILE A 138 -7.16 -26.21 26.34
CA ILE A 138 -7.80 -25.14 27.12
C ILE A 138 -7.44 -25.27 28.60
N ARG A 139 -7.63 -26.47 29.18
CA ARG A 139 -7.27 -26.73 30.58
C ARG A 139 -5.80 -26.48 30.86
N THR A 140 -4.91 -26.98 30.00
CA THR A 140 -3.45 -26.78 30.15
C THR A 140 -3.08 -25.30 30.19
N ILE A 141 -3.71 -24.49 29.35
CA ILE A 141 -3.47 -23.03 29.30
C ILE A 141 -4.00 -22.33 30.56
N LEU A 142 -5.16 -22.73 31.07
CA LEU A 142 -5.73 -22.19 32.31
C LEU A 142 -4.89 -22.56 33.53
N ASP A 143 -4.42 -23.81 33.61
CA ASP A 143 -3.56 -24.31 34.69
C ASP A 143 -2.20 -23.59 34.72
N LYS A 144 -1.71 -23.12 33.57
CA LYS A 144 -0.45 -22.39 33.39
C LYS A 144 -0.64 -20.90 33.13
N ALA A 145 -1.72 -20.30 33.64
CA ALA A 145 -2.03 -18.89 33.37
C ALA A 145 -0.95 -17.92 33.89
N ASP A 146 -0.15 -18.31 34.89
CA ASP A 146 1.01 -17.58 35.38
C ASP A 146 2.11 -17.47 34.32
N ILE A 147 2.47 -18.57 33.66
CA ILE A 147 3.41 -18.60 32.54
C ILE A 147 2.87 -17.77 31.38
N VAL A 148 1.56 -17.87 31.09
CA VAL A 148 0.91 -17.03 30.06
C VAL A 148 1.10 -15.54 30.36
N ARG A 149 0.84 -15.11 31.60
CA ARG A 149 1.01 -13.70 32.00
C ARG A 149 2.46 -13.25 31.92
N ASP A 150 3.41 -14.10 32.30
CA ASP A 150 4.84 -13.84 32.14
C ASP A 150 5.22 -13.62 30.66
N ILE A 151 4.75 -14.48 29.76
CA ILE A 151 4.97 -14.34 28.31
C ILE A 151 4.43 -12.99 27.81
N TYR A 152 3.21 -12.60 28.18
CA TYR A 152 2.67 -11.27 27.85
C TYR A 152 3.57 -10.13 28.36
N LYS A 153 4.08 -10.25 29.58
CA LYS A 153 4.95 -9.25 30.19
C LYS A 153 6.30 -9.16 29.49
N ARG A 154 6.96 -10.28 29.19
CA ARG A 154 8.32 -10.27 28.65
C ARG A 154 8.37 -9.99 27.14
N VAL A 155 7.41 -10.53 26.36
CA VAL A 155 7.41 -10.47 24.89
C VAL A 155 6.78 -9.17 24.39
N VAL A 156 5.60 -8.78 24.89
CA VAL A 156 4.87 -7.58 24.42
C VAL A 156 4.79 -6.46 25.46
N LYS A 157 5.54 -6.57 26.57
CA LYS A 157 5.61 -5.57 27.63
C LYS A 157 4.24 -5.19 28.20
N LYS A 158 3.31 -6.15 28.27
CA LYS A 158 1.98 -5.97 28.86
C LYS A 158 1.84 -6.78 30.12
N ASP A 159 1.73 -6.10 31.25
CA ASP A 159 1.39 -6.75 32.52
C ASP A 159 -0.10 -7.12 32.54
N ARG A 160 -0.41 -8.26 33.14
CA ARG A 160 -1.77 -8.79 33.27
C ARG A 160 -2.02 -9.08 34.75
N PRO A 161 -3.15 -8.64 35.32
CA PRO A 161 -3.40 -8.84 36.73
C PRO A 161 -3.52 -10.33 37.07
N LYS A 162 -3.28 -10.70 38.33
CA LYS A 162 -3.27 -12.10 38.78
C LYS A 162 -4.59 -12.82 38.54
N ASP A 163 -5.69 -12.08 38.61
CA ASP A 163 -7.05 -12.56 38.37
C ASP A 163 -7.38 -12.68 36.87
N TRP A 164 -6.48 -12.32 35.94
CA TRP A 164 -6.75 -12.45 34.51
C TRP A 164 -6.45 -13.87 34.00
N PHE A 165 -7.43 -14.45 33.30
CA PHE A 165 -7.32 -15.74 32.62
C PHE A 165 -7.70 -15.61 31.12
N PRO A 166 -6.98 -16.29 30.21
CA PRO A 166 -7.12 -16.13 28.77
C PRO A 166 -8.29 -16.91 28.15
N TYR A 167 -9.46 -16.91 28.79
CA TYR A 167 -10.65 -17.64 28.34
C TYR A 167 -11.90 -16.77 28.41
N ASN A 168 -12.71 -16.82 27.36
CA ASN A 168 -13.97 -16.11 27.24
C ASN A 168 -15.13 -17.12 27.22
N PRO A 169 -15.86 -17.26 28.32
CA PRO A 169 -17.11 -18.02 28.34
C PRO A 169 -18.16 -17.42 27.40
N ILE A 170 -19.02 -18.25 26.83
CA ILE A 170 -20.28 -17.76 26.28
C ILE A 170 -21.20 -17.44 27.46
N CYS A 171 -21.65 -16.19 27.57
CA CYS A 171 -22.54 -15.79 28.65
C CYS A 171 -23.87 -16.53 28.57
N GLU A 172 -24.22 -17.30 29.60
CA GLU A 172 -25.45 -18.09 29.64
C GLU A 172 -26.73 -17.24 29.57
N LYS A 173 -26.66 -15.98 30.02
CA LYS A 173 -27.81 -15.06 30.02
C LYS A 173 -28.05 -14.40 28.66
N CYS A 174 -26.99 -14.01 27.94
CA CYS A 174 -27.15 -13.20 26.71
C CYS A 174 -26.50 -13.78 25.45
N GLY A 175 -25.83 -14.94 25.54
CA GLY A 175 -25.20 -15.63 24.42
C GLY A 175 -23.91 -14.97 23.89
N LYS A 176 -23.47 -13.85 24.48
CA LYS A 176 -22.26 -13.14 24.04
C LYS A 176 -20.99 -13.78 24.60
N ILE A 177 -19.97 -13.86 23.75
CA ILE A 177 -18.58 -14.24 24.10
C ILE A 177 -17.62 -13.04 24.08
N GLY A 178 -18.00 -11.97 23.37
CA GLY A 178 -17.17 -10.77 23.19
C GLY A 178 -17.09 -9.85 24.41
N THR A 179 -17.93 -10.07 25.42
CA THR A 179 -18.11 -9.20 26.59
C THR A 179 -17.84 -9.92 27.91
N THR A 180 -17.29 -11.12 27.88
CA THR A 180 -17.03 -11.93 29.08
C THR A 180 -15.56 -11.85 29.50
N ARG A 181 -15.34 -11.55 30.78
CA ARG A 181 -14.02 -11.56 31.43
C ARG A 181 -13.98 -12.66 32.48
N THR A 182 -13.08 -13.62 32.31
CA THR A 182 -12.78 -14.62 33.34
C THR A 182 -11.87 -14.03 34.41
N TYR A 183 -12.26 -14.15 35.68
CA TYR A 183 -11.51 -13.62 36.82
C TYR A 183 -10.99 -14.70 37.79
N LYS A 184 -11.42 -15.96 37.65
CA LYS A 184 -10.98 -17.08 38.49
C LYS A 184 -11.05 -18.42 37.74
N TRP A 185 -10.08 -19.28 38.00
CA TRP A 185 -10.02 -20.69 37.59
C TRP A 185 -9.71 -21.53 38.83
N ASP A 186 -10.55 -22.52 39.15
CA ASP A 186 -10.40 -23.37 40.35
C ASP A 186 -9.95 -24.81 40.06
N GLY A 187 -9.56 -25.10 38.81
CA GLY A 187 -9.21 -26.44 38.34
C GLY A 187 -10.39 -27.23 37.74
N LYS A 188 -11.62 -26.72 37.87
CA LYS A 188 -12.82 -27.28 37.23
C LYS A 188 -13.69 -26.23 36.54
N PHE A 189 -13.95 -25.10 37.19
CA PHE A 189 -14.81 -24.03 36.69
C PHE A 189 -14.02 -22.73 36.46
N VAL A 190 -14.35 -22.05 35.37
CA VAL A 190 -14.01 -20.64 35.16
C VAL A 190 -15.15 -19.77 35.67
N TYR A 191 -14.83 -18.76 36.46
CA TYR A 191 -15.78 -17.75 36.92
C TYR A 191 -15.60 -16.48 36.11
N TYR A 192 -16.70 -15.91 35.64
CA TYR A 192 -16.67 -14.80 34.71
C TYR A 192 -17.75 -13.77 34.99
N LYS A 193 -17.48 -12.54 34.54
CA LYS A 193 -18.46 -11.46 34.47
C LYS A 193 -18.67 -11.04 33.01
N CYS A 194 -19.92 -10.86 32.62
CA CYS A 194 -20.31 -10.28 31.35
C CYS A 194 -20.38 -8.75 31.50
N GLU A 195 -19.24 -8.08 31.31
CA GLU A 195 -19.09 -6.67 31.66
C GLU A 195 -19.84 -5.76 30.66
N PRO A 196 -20.69 -4.82 31.12
CA PRO A 196 -21.49 -3.95 30.25
C PRO A 196 -20.67 -3.22 29.18
N ASP A 197 -19.52 -2.67 29.56
CA ASP A 197 -18.69 -1.79 28.72
C ASP A 197 -17.29 -2.37 28.47
N MET A 198 -17.16 -3.70 28.43
CA MET A 198 -15.86 -4.37 28.19
C MET A 198 -15.20 -3.93 26.88
N VAL A 199 -16.03 -3.71 25.86
CA VAL A 199 -15.65 -3.38 24.49
C VAL A 199 -16.58 -2.32 23.93
N THR A 200 -16.09 -1.47 23.04
CA THR A 200 -16.88 -0.34 22.49
C THR A 200 -17.94 -0.76 21.47
N TRP A 201 -17.93 -2.02 21.02
CA TRP A 201 -18.73 -2.51 19.89
C TRP A 201 -19.84 -3.48 20.29
N ALA A 202 -19.91 -3.90 21.55
CA ALA A 202 -20.98 -4.73 22.10
C ALA A 202 -21.23 -4.39 23.57
N GLN A 203 -22.48 -4.55 24.02
CA GLN A 203 -22.88 -4.31 25.40
C GLN A 203 -23.09 -5.63 26.15
N GLY A 204 -22.37 -5.81 27.26
CA GLY A 204 -22.58 -6.92 28.19
C GLY A 204 -23.87 -6.79 28.99
N CYS A 205 -24.30 -7.87 29.66
CA CYS A 205 -25.57 -7.92 30.39
C CYS A 205 -25.43 -7.87 31.92
N ASP A 206 -24.23 -7.55 32.41
CA ASP A 206 -23.83 -7.51 33.82
C ASP A 206 -23.99 -8.84 34.59
N HIS A 207 -24.23 -9.93 33.87
CA HIS A 207 -24.35 -11.27 34.46
C HIS A 207 -23.01 -11.75 35.00
N GLU A 208 -23.05 -12.43 36.14
CA GLU A 208 -21.93 -13.13 36.73
C GLU A 208 -22.27 -14.61 36.87
N GLY A 209 -21.36 -15.48 36.47
CA GLY A 209 -21.60 -16.91 36.46
C GLY A 209 -20.31 -17.72 36.45
N LYS A 210 -20.46 -19.04 36.38
CA LYS A 210 -19.34 -19.97 36.22
C LYS A 210 -19.70 -21.05 35.20
N VAL A 211 -18.70 -21.49 34.44
CA VAL A 211 -18.87 -22.57 33.46
C VAL A 211 -17.66 -23.49 33.49
N GLU A 212 -17.86 -24.76 33.17
CA GLU A 212 -16.75 -25.69 32.93
C GLU A 212 -16.21 -25.41 31.51
N PRO A 213 -14.89 -25.18 31.31
CA PRO A 213 -14.32 -24.74 30.03
C PRO A 213 -14.12 -25.92 29.07
N ILE A 214 -15.22 -26.61 28.77
CA ILE A 214 -15.30 -27.76 27.87
C ILE A 214 -16.19 -27.42 26.68
N ASN A 215 -15.88 -28.03 25.54
CA ASN A 215 -16.66 -27.94 24.32
C ASN A 215 -16.92 -26.46 23.92
N GLU A 216 -18.13 -26.13 23.45
CA GLU A 216 -18.48 -24.77 23.03
C GLU A 216 -18.88 -23.82 24.18
N ASN A 217 -18.63 -24.16 25.45
CA ASN A 217 -18.97 -23.29 26.58
C ASN A 217 -18.21 -21.94 26.57
N GLY A 218 -17.21 -21.81 25.73
CA GLY A 218 -16.38 -20.63 25.57
C GLY A 218 -15.19 -20.94 24.67
N LYS A 219 -14.26 -20.00 24.60
CA LYS A 219 -13.07 -20.11 23.76
C LYS A 219 -11.90 -19.40 24.42
N LEU A 220 -10.68 -19.86 24.13
CA LEU A 220 -9.47 -19.11 24.47
C LEU A 220 -9.43 -17.77 23.72
N LEU A 221 -8.72 -16.79 24.28
CA LEU A 221 -8.38 -15.59 23.52
C LEU A 221 -7.54 -15.98 22.29
N TRP A 222 -7.81 -15.35 21.15
CA TRP A 222 -7.28 -15.77 19.84
C TRP A 222 -5.76 -16.02 19.78
N LYS A 223 -4.95 -15.24 20.53
CA LYS A 223 -3.49 -15.42 20.58
C LYS A 223 -3.03 -16.73 21.24
N LEU A 224 -3.88 -17.33 22.05
CA LEU A 224 -3.68 -18.64 22.68
C LEU A 224 -4.49 -19.74 22.00
N ASP A 225 -5.63 -19.37 21.43
CA ASP A 225 -6.44 -20.27 20.63
C ASP A 225 -5.70 -20.75 19.38
N TRP A 226 -4.95 -19.85 18.71
CA TRP A 226 -4.17 -20.21 17.52
C TRP A 226 -3.12 -21.31 17.80
N PRO A 227 -2.22 -21.20 18.78
CA PRO A 227 -1.31 -22.29 19.13
C PRO A 227 -2.00 -23.52 19.73
N ALA A 228 -3.19 -23.39 20.32
CA ALA A 228 -3.97 -24.55 20.73
C ALA A 228 -4.46 -25.34 19.50
N HIS A 229 -4.92 -24.67 18.44
CA HIS A 229 -5.25 -25.31 17.17
C HIS A 229 -4.04 -26.02 16.55
N TRP A 230 -2.86 -25.39 16.55
CA TRP A 230 -1.62 -26.03 16.06
C TRP A 230 -1.38 -27.39 16.72
N LYS A 231 -1.44 -27.44 18.06
CA LYS A 231 -1.22 -28.69 18.81
C LYS A 231 -2.33 -29.71 18.59
N VAL A 232 -3.59 -29.28 18.61
CA VAL A 232 -4.75 -30.20 18.56
C VAL A 232 -4.92 -30.81 17.18
N ILE A 233 -4.62 -30.06 16.12
CA ILE A 233 -4.67 -30.54 14.73
C ILE A 233 -3.37 -31.27 14.36
N GLY A 234 -2.22 -30.85 14.93
CA GLY A 234 -0.90 -31.36 14.57
C GLY A 234 -0.27 -30.60 13.41
N VAL A 235 -0.53 -29.29 13.32
CA VAL A 235 -0.03 -28.40 12.25
C VAL A 235 1.49 -28.33 12.31
N THR A 236 2.17 -28.50 11.18
CA THR A 236 3.64 -28.44 11.07
C THR A 236 4.13 -27.36 10.12
N VAL A 237 3.26 -26.86 9.25
CA VAL A 237 3.50 -25.75 8.33
C VAL A 237 2.28 -24.83 8.33
N GLU A 238 2.46 -23.58 8.76
CA GLU A 238 1.43 -22.53 8.67
C GLU A 238 2.10 -21.16 8.64
N SER A 239 1.99 -20.50 7.49
CA SER A 239 2.33 -19.10 7.27
C SER A 239 1.12 -18.21 7.56
N SER A 240 1.37 -16.92 7.76
CA SER A 240 0.32 -15.91 7.82
C SER A 240 0.81 -14.60 7.21
N GLY A 241 -0.07 -13.58 7.21
CA GLY A 241 0.28 -12.24 6.76
C GLY A 241 1.43 -11.65 7.57
N LYS A 242 2.25 -10.82 6.92
CA LYS A 242 3.41 -10.16 7.53
C LYS A 242 3.09 -9.37 8.82
N ASP A 243 1.86 -8.91 9.00
CA ASP A 243 1.40 -8.27 10.25
C ASP A 243 1.51 -9.18 11.48
N HIS A 244 1.36 -10.49 11.31
CA HIS A 244 1.48 -11.46 12.40
C HIS A 244 2.92 -11.83 12.73
N MET A 245 3.87 -11.56 11.83
CA MET A 245 5.25 -12.07 11.84
C MET A 245 6.28 -11.11 12.45
N SER A 246 5.85 -9.93 12.89
CA SER A 246 6.72 -9.00 13.59
C SER A 246 7.17 -9.55 14.97
N SER A 247 8.30 -9.06 15.48
CA SER A 247 8.68 -9.36 16.88
C SER A 247 7.65 -8.76 17.84
N GLY A 248 7.18 -9.56 18.80
CA GLY A 248 6.00 -9.26 19.61
C GLY A 248 4.66 -9.40 18.88
N GLY A 249 4.69 -9.81 17.62
CA GLY A 249 3.53 -10.14 16.79
C GLY A 249 2.83 -11.42 17.27
N SER A 250 1.74 -11.79 16.58
CA SER A 250 0.92 -12.92 16.99
C SER A 250 1.61 -14.25 16.85
N TYR A 251 2.40 -14.45 15.80
CA TYR A 251 3.13 -15.69 15.60
C TYR A 251 4.25 -15.86 16.62
N ASP A 252 4.94 -14.77 16.97
CA ASP A 252 5.99 -14.75 18.00
C ASP A 252 5.41 -15.11 19.39
N MET A 253 4.31 -14.45 19.77
CA MET A 253 3.54 -14.80 20.97
C MET A 253 3.04 -16.25 20.94
N GLY A 254 2.45 -16.68 19.82
CA GLY A 254 1.95 -18.03 19.62
C GLY A 254 3.06 -19.08 19.76
N SER A 255 4.26 -18.79 19.26
CA SER A 255 5.44 -19.67 19.36
C SER A 255 5.87 -19.88 20.81
N HIS A 256 5.84 -18.82 21.63
CA HIS A 256 6.11 -18.94 23.06
C HIS A 256 5.03 -19.77 23.77
N PHE A 257 3.75 -19.54 23.47
CA PHE A 257 2.67 -20.36 24.06
C PHE A 257 2.73 -21.82 23.63
N ALA A 258 3.02 -22.10 22.36
CA ALA A 258 3.18 -23.45 21.85
C ALA A 258 4.28 -24.21 22.63
N ARG A 259 5.48 -23.62 22.77
CA ARG A 259 6.61 -24.27 23.44
C ARG A 259 6.44 -24.35 24.96
N GLU A 260 6.20 -23.22 25.61
CA GLU A 260 6.32 -23.11 27.07
C GLU A 260 5.04 -23.54 27.80
N VAL A 261 3.88 -23.38 27.17
CA VAL A 261 2.59 -23.74 27.78
C VAL A 261 2.14 -25.11 27.28
N LEU A 262 2.13 -25.30 25.97
CA LEU A 262 1.55 -26.48 25.32
C LEU A 262 2.55 -27.61 25.05
N ASN A 263 3.86 -27.39 25.21
CA ASN A 263 4.92 -28.34 24.85
C ASN A 263 4.79 -28.85 23.41
N TYR A 264 4.65 -27.93 22.47
CA TYR A 264 4.51 -28.18 21.04
C TYR A 264 5.42 -27.23 20.26
N GLU A 265 6.12 -27.73 19.24
CA GLU A 265 6.92 -26.87 18.38
C GLU A 265 6.01 -26.09 17.42
N PRO A 266 6.16 -24.77 17.29
CA PRO A 266 5.33 -23.99 16.39
C PRO A 266 5.54 -24.43 14.93
N PRO A 267 4.49 -24.35 14.09
CA PRO A 267 4.57 -24.65 12.67
C PRO A 267 5.62 -23.81 11.94
N ASP A 268 6.20 -24.32 10.86
CA ASP A 268 7.07 -23.51 10.01
C ASP A 268 6.25 -22.44 9.27
N ALA A 269 6.56 -21.17 9.51
CA ALA A 269 5.81 -20.05 8.95
C ALA A 269 6.27 -19.55 7.58
N LEU A 270 7.26 -20.20 6.95
CA LEU A 270 7.78 -19.83 5.62
C LEU A 270 8.28 -18.36 5.53
N GLY A 271 8.51 -17.73 6.68
CA GLY A 271 8.88 -16.31 6.81
C GLY A 271 7.74 -15.30 6.60
N GLY A 272 6.48 -15.75 6.55
CA GLY A 272 5.30 -14.90 6.33
C GLY A 272 5.11 -14.47 4.89
N TYR A 273 3.85 -14.35 4.46
CA TYR A 273 3.52 -13.82 3.13
C TYR A 273 3.26 -12.32 3.17
N GLU A 274 3.70 -11.64 2.11
CA GLU A 274 3.46 -10.21 1.91
C GLU A 274 2.01 -9.91 1.53
N TRP A 275 1.61 -8.64 1.70
CA TRP A 275 0.25 -8.19 1.44
C TRP A 275 -0.22 -8.46 0.01
N PHE A 276 -1.50 -8.77 -0.10
CA PHE A 276 -2.26 -8.67 -1.34
C PHE A 276 -3.13 -7.40 -1.27
N THR A 277 -3.05 -6.52 -2.26
CA THR A 277 -3.89 -5.32 -2.37
C THR A 277 -4.58 -5.24 -3.73
N ILE A 278 -5.58 -4.37 -3.82
CA ILE A 278 -6.23 -4.00 -5.08
C ILE A 278 -6.09 -2.50 -5.25
N GLY A 279 -5.35 -2.07 -6.27
CA GLY A 279 -5.04 -0.66 -6.49
C GLY A 279 -4.43 0.02 -5.24
N GLY A 280 -3.52 -0.68 -4.55
CA GLY A 280 -2.81 -0.20 -3.37
C GLY A 280 -3.63 -0.16 -2.07
N LYS A 281 -4.91 -0.56 -2.08
CA LYS A 281 -5.80 -0.46 -0.91
C LYS A 281 -5.77 -1.72 -0.04
N LYS A 282 -5.69 -1.52 1.28
CA LYS A 282 -5.91 -2.57 2.30
C LYS A 282 -7.39 -2.95 2.40
N MET A 283 -7.66 -4.19 2.83
CA MET A 283 -9.00 -4.78 2.85
C MET A 283 -9.34 -5.32 4.25
N SER A 284 -10.63 -5.43 4.57
CA SER A 284 -11.15 -5.93 5.85
C SER A 284 -12.52 -6.60 5.67
N SER A 285 -12.65 -7.85 6.12
CA SER A 285 -13.90 -8.61 6.01
C SER A 285 -14.99 -8.15 6.97
N SER A 286 -14.67 -7.94 8.25
CA SER A 286 -15.64 -7.47 9.26
C SER A 286 -16.18 -6.08 8.99
N LYS A 287 -15.46 -5.24 8.23
CA LYS A 287 -15.89 -3.90 7.83
C LYS A 287 -16.45 -3.84 6.40
N GLY A 288 -16.34 -4.92 5.63
CA GLY A 288 -16.72 -4.94 4.20
C GLY A 288 -15.88 -4.00 3.33
N ILE A 289 -14.59 -3.82 3.64
CA ILE A 289 -13.68 -2.91 2.92
C ILE A 289 -12.83 -3.70 1.94
N GLY A 290 -12.76 -3.28 0.68
CA GLY A 290 -11.98 -3.94 -0.37
C GLY A 290 -12.83 -4.85 -1.25
N ALA A 291 -12.18 -5.62 -2.14
CA ALA A 291 -12.90 -6.59 -2.95
C ALA A 291 -12.92 -7.97 -2.26
N SER A 292 -14.08 -8.60 -2.28
CA SER A 292 -14.25 -9.98 -1.87
C SER A 292 -13.52 -10.93 -2.82
N ALA A 293 -13.16 -12.10 -2.32
CA ALA A 293 -12.64 -13.21 -3.13
C ALA A 293 -13.58 -13.52 -4.31
N LYS A 294 -14.89 -13.52 -4.05
CA LYS A 294 -15.95 -13.76 -5.04
C LYS A 294 -15.98 -12.71 -6.15
N GLU A 295 -15.84 -11.43 -5.80
CA GLU A 295 -15.80 -10.35 -6.79
C GLU A 295 -14.57 -10.47 -7.68
N VAL A 296 -13.37 -10.73 -7.13
CA VAL A 296 -12.15 -10.83 -7.96
C VAL A 296 -12.16 -12.08 -8.84
N ALA A 297 -12.65 -13.22 -8.33
CA ALA A 297 -12.82 -14.43 -9.12
C ALA A 297 -13.78 -14.25 -10.31
N SER A 298 -14.63 -13.22 -10.32
CA SER A 298 -15.48 -12.88 -11.46
C SER A 298 -14.77 -12.03 -12.55
N ILE A 299 -13.55 -11.55 -12.27
CA ILE A 299 -12.78 -10.66 -13.16
C ILE A 299 -11.84 -11.44 -14.08
N LEU A 300 -11.29 -12.56 -13.61
CA LEU A 300 -10.29 -13.36 -14.32
C LEU A 300 -10.71 -14.83 -14.38
N PRO A 301 -10.33 -15.58 -15.44
CA PRO A 301 -10.43 -17.04 -15.40
C PRO A 301 -9.65 -17.62 -14.23
N SER A 302 -10.11 -18.76 -13.69
CA SER A 302 -9.47 -19.41 -12.54
C SER A 302 -7.98 -19.70 -12.76
N ASP A 303 -7.59 -20.22 -13.92
CA ASP A 303 -6.19 -20.52 -14.26
C ASP A 303 -5.32 -19.25 -14.24
N ILE A 304 -5.84 -18.15 -14.81
CA ILE A 304 -5.14 -16.86 -14.85
C ILE A 304 -5.04 -16.25 -13.44
N PHE A 305 -6.09 -16.38 -12.64
CA PHE A 305 -6.14 -15.86 -11.28
C PHE A 305 -5.20 -16.62 -10.34
N ARG A 306 -5.17 -17.96 -10.42
CA ARG A 306 -4.20 -18.78 -9.70
C ARG A 306 -2.78 -18.43 -10.15
N PHE A 307 -2.52 -18.39 -11.45
CA PHE A 307 -1.22 -18.01 -12.01
C PHE A 307 -0.71 -16.66 -11.49
N PHE A 308 -1.59 -15.66 -11.41
CA PHE A 308 -1.25 -14.34 -10.89
C PHE A 308 -0.67 -14.41 -9.46
N MET A 309 -1.25 -15.24 -8.59
CA MET A 309 -0.74 -15.42 -7.23
C MET A 309 0.51 -16.28 -7.17
N VAL A 310 0.56 -17.38 -7.94
CA VAL A 310 1.67 -18.37 -7.92
C VAL A 310 2.97 -17.81 -8.47
N ARG A 311 2.92 -17.03 -9.55
CA ARG A 311 4.11 -16.49 -10.23
C ARG A 311 4.91 -15.51 -9.35
N THR A 312 4.28 -14.97 -8.31
CA THR A 312 4.87 -13.96 -7.44
C THR A 312 5.46 -14.63 -6.20
N PRO A 313 6.74 -14.39 -5.85
CA PRO A 313 7.33 -14.93 -4.63
C PRO A 313 6.53 -14.56 -3.37
N ILE A 314 6.49 -15.47 -2.39
CA ILE A 314 5.72 -15.31 -1.14
C ILE A 314 6.02 -14.00 -0.38
N LYS A 315 7.28 -13.56 -0.39
CA LYS A 315 7.77 -12.34 0.29
C LYS A 315 7.65 -11.05 -0.55
N THR A 316 6.96 -11.10 -1.69
CA THR A 316 6.76 -9.94 -2.57
C THR A 316 5.33 -9.44 -2.45
N HIS A 317 5.17 -8.14 -2.23
CA HIS A 317 3.87 -7.49 -2.25
C HIS A 317 3.17 -7.72 -3.59
N LEU A 318 1.90 -8.15 -3.55
CA LEU A 318 1.12 -8.43 -4.74
C LEU A 318 -0.03 -7.42 -4.82
N ASP A 319 -0.05 -6.61 -5.87
CA ASP A 319 -1.14 -5.67 -6.12
C ASP A 319 -1.87 -6.05 -7.41
N PHE A 320 -3.20 -6.08 -7.35
CA PHE A 320 -4.05 -6.31 -8.51
C PHE A 320 -4.92 -5.09 -8.79
N ASP A 321 -4.50 -4.26 -9.74
CA ASP A 321 -5.35 -3.22 -10.30
C ASP A 321 -5.99 -3.72 -11.61
N PRO A 322 -7.29 -4.08 -11.65
CA PRO A 322 -7.91 -4.61 -12.85
C PRO A 322 -8.01 -3.59 -13.99
N PHE A 323 -7.81 -2.29 -13.72
CA PHE A 323 -7.93 -1.23 -14.73
C PHE A 323 -6.73 -1.16 -15.69
N GLY A 324 -6.99 -0.62 -16.88
CA GLY A 324 -5.94 -0.41 -17.88
C GLY A 324 -5.35 -1.72 -18.39
N ASP A 325 -4.04 -1.77 -18.58
CA ASP A 325 -3.37 -2.89 -19.26
C ASP A 325 -3.06 -4.10 -18.34
N THR A 326 -3.40 -4.06 -17.05
CA THR A 326 -3.08 -5.15 -16.11
C THR A 326 -3.67 -6.49 -16.53
N ILE A 327 -4.97 -6.54 -16.86
CA ILE A 327 -5.63 -7.78 -17.31
C ILE A 327 -5.02 -8.28 -18.62
N PRO A 328 -4.93 -7.48 -19.70
CA PRO A 328 -4.25 -7.91 -20.93
C PRO A 328 -2.82 -8.41 -20.73
N ASN A 329 -2.02 -7.73 -19.90
CA ASN A 329 -0.63 -8.13 -19.62
C ASN A 329 -0.58 -9.46 -18.86
N LEU A 330 -1.52 -9.71 -17.96
CA LEU A 330 -1.59 -10.97 -17.23
C LEU A 330 -1.88 -12.16 -18.16
N PHE A 331 -2.75 -11.99 -19.16
CA PHE A 331 -2.97 -13.00 -20.20
C PHE A 331 -1.72 -13.20 -21.08
N ASP A 332 -1.05 -12.13 -21.51
CA ASP A 332 0.18 -12.22 -22.30
C ASP A 332 1.30 -12.94 -21.50
N ASP A 333 1.42 -12.68 -20.19
CA ASP A 333 2.37 -13.34 -19.30
C ASP A 333 2.04 -14.84 -19.09
N TYR A 334 0.76 -15.18 -18.95
CA TYR A 334 0.30 -16.56 -18.86
C TYR A 334 0.63 -17.32 -20.13
N ASP A 335 0.32 -16.74 -21.30
CA ASP A 335 0.60 -17.34 -22.61
C ASP A 335 2.10 -17.59 -22.83
N ARG A 336 2.95 -16.65 -22.37
CA ARG A 336 4.40 -16.84 -22.40
C ARG A 336 4.83 -18.05 -21.55
N CYS A 337 4.30 -18.19 -20.35
CA CYS A 337 4.66 -19.32 -19.48
C CYS A 337 4.09 -20.65 -19.99
N LEU A 338 2.88 -20.66 -20.54
CA LEU A 338 2.28 -21.86 -21.12
C LEU A 338 3.06 -22.32 -22.37
N ASN A 339 3.57 -21.39 -23.17
CA ASN A 339 4.50 -21.72 -24.25
C ASN A 339 5.80 -22.34 -23.74
N ALA A 340 6.34 -21.85 -22.61
CA ALA A 340 7.51 -22.44 -21.97
C ALA A 340 7.24 -23.88 -21.49
N TYR A 341 6.06 -24.14 -20.92
CA TYR A 341 5.60 -25.50 -20.60
C TYR A 341 5.56 -26.41 -21.85
N PHE A 342 5.04 -25.94 -22.98
CA PHE A 342 5.07 -26.72 -24.22
C PHE A 342 6.49 -26.97 -24.74
N LEU A 343 7.42 -26.00 -24.63
CA LEU A 343 8.81 -26.21 -25.00
C LEU A 343 9.48 -27.28 -24.13
N LYS A 344 9.20 -27.29 -22.82
CA LYS A 344 9.65 -28.34 -21.89
C LYS A 344 9.12 -29.71 -22.31
N MET A 345 7.81 -29.82 -22.55
CA MET A 345 7.17 -31.08 -22.95
C MET A 345 7.67 -31.62 -24.29
N GLU A 346 8.01 -30.74 -25.23
CA GLU A 346 8.52 -31.10 -26.57
C GLU A 346 10.03 -31.36 -26.60
N ASN A 347 10.73 -31.30 -25.46
CA ASN A 347 12.19 -31.36 -25.36
C ASN A 347 12.90 -30.32 -26.26
N LYS A 348 12.31 -29.12 -26.39
CA LYS A 348 12.82 -27.97 -27.17
C LYS A 348 13.27 -26.81 -26.29
N VAL A 349 13.70 -27.09 -25.07
CA VAL A 349 14.22 -26.08 -24.15
C VAL A 349 15.61 -25.67 -24.63
N PRO A 350 15.88 -24.36 -24.85
CA PRO A 350 17.22 -23.89 -25.21
C PRO A 350 18.26 -24.25 -24.13
N GLU A 351 19.55 -24.30 -24.50
CA GLU A 351 20.61 -24.51 -23.51
C GLU A 351 20.88 -23.25 -22.67
N LYS A 352 21.69 -23.42 -21.61
CA LYS A 352 22.19 -22.33 -20.75
C LYS A 352 21.06 -21.60 -20.01
N LYS A 353 21.31 -20.33 -19.66
CA LYS A 353 20.42 -19.49 -18.84
C LYS A 353 19.03 -19.28 -19.43
N GLU A 354 18.91 -19.27 -20.75
CA GLU A 354 17.60 -19.17 -21.40
C GLU A 354 16.74 -20.41 -21.10
N GLY A 355 17.35 -21.59 -21.17
CA GLY A 355 16.71 -22.84 -20.76
C GLY A 355 16.27 -22.84 -19.31
N GLU A 356 17.09 -22.35 -18.39
CA GLU A 356 16.74 -22.25 -16.97
C GLU A 356 15.49 -21.38 -16.74
N VAL A 357 15.39 -20.24 -17.43
CA VAL A 357 14.22 -19.36 -17.35
C VAL A 357 12.97 -20.03 -17.92
N ILE A 358 13.10 -20.74 -19.05
CA ILE A 358 12.00 -21.50 -19.66
C ILE A 358 11.52 -22.60 -18.70
N LEU A 359 12.43 -23.30 -18.02
CA LEU A 359 12.08 -24.33 -17.04
C LEU A 359 11.39 -23.73 -15.81
N ASP A 360 11.86 -22.58 -15.31
CA ASP A 360 11.17 -21.88 -14.23
C ASP A 360 9.77 -21.41 -14.68
N PHE A 361 9.60 -20.86 -15.89
CA PHE A 361 8.28 -20.50 -16.41
C PHE A 361 7.34 -21.69 -16.61
N ALA A 362 7.85 -22.81 -17.13
CA ALA A 362 7.10 -24.05 -17.24
C ALA A 362 6.63 -24.54 -15.86
N ARG A 363 7.53 -24.49 -14.86
CA ARG A 363 7.21 -24.90 -13.50
C ARG A 363 6.19 -23.98 -12.82
N ILE A 364 6.19 -22.67 -13.11
CA ILE A 364 5.14 -21.75 -12.64
C ILE A 364 3.77 -22.22 -13.17
N ILE A 365 3.67 -22.62 -14.43
CA ILE A 365 2.41 -23.12 -15.01
C ILE A 365 1.97 -24.43 -14.38
N GLU A 366 2.89 -25.38 -14.17
CA GLU A 366 2.61 -26.63 -13.47
C GLU A 366 2.07 -26.39 -12.04
N LEU A 367 2.62 -25.42 -11.32
CA LEU A 367 2.14 -25.04 -9.98
C LEU A 367 0.82 -24.26 -10.02
N SER A 368 0.53 -23.61 -11.14
CA SER A 368 -0.68 -22.82 -11.39
C SER A 368 -1.83 -23.64 -11.98
N GLU A 369 -1.67 -24.96 -12.11
CA GLU A 369 -2.67 -25.85 -12.68
C GLU A 369 -3.99 -25.80 -11.90
N VAL A 370 -5.06 -25.36 -12.56
CA VAL A 370 -6.44 -25.50 -12.05
C VAL A 370 -7.11 -26.70 -12.71
N ASN A 371 -7.04 -26.77 -14.03
CA ASN A 371 -7.47 -27.92 -14.83
C ASN A 371 -6.24 -28.66 -15.40
N PRO A 372 -6.34 -29.99 -15.66
CA PRO A 372 -5.23 -30.75 -16.22
C PRO A 372 -4.58 -30.06 -17.42
N LEU A 373 -3.27 -29.80 -17.34
CA LEU A 373 -2.56 -29.09 -18.38
C LEU A 373 -2.60 -29.84 -19.72
N PRO A 374 -2.66 -29.13 -20.87
CA PRO A 374 -2.72 -29.78 -22.17
C PRO A 374 -1.49 -30.65 -22.44
N LYS A 375 -1.71 -31.87 -22.92
CA LYS A 375 -0.64 -32.82 -23.29
C LYS A 375 -0.09 -32.61 -24.70
N LYS A 376 -0.63 -31.64 -25.44
CA LYS A 376 -0.22 -31.24 -26.79
C LYS A 376 -0.25 -29.72 -26.87
N ARG A 377 0.66 -29.14 -27.66
CA ARG A 377 0.68 -27.70 -27.90
C ARG A 377 -0.62 -27.24 -28.54
N LEU A 378 -1.19 -26.19 -27.96
CA LEU A 378 -2.41 -25.53 -28.46
C LEU A 378 -2.08 -24.17 -29.04
N TYR A 379 -2.83 -23.74 -30.05
CA TYR A 379 -2.85 -22.35 -30.46
C TYR A 379 -3.57 -21.50 -29.40
N LEU A 380 -2.99 -20.36 -29.04
CA LEU A 380 -3.51 -19.46 -28.01
C LEU A 380 -4.01 -18.15 -28.64
N PRO A 381 -5.32 -17.99 -28.87
CA PRO A 381 -5.89 -16.74 -29.36
C PRO A 381 -5.59 -15.57 -28.42
N ARG A 382 -4.71 -14.65 -28.83
CA ARG A 382 -4.20 -13.57 -27.96
C ARG A 382 -5.34 -12.69 -27.43
N PHE A 383 -5.40 -12.53 -26.10
CA PHE A 383 -6.46 -11.77 -25.41
C PHE A 383 -6.59 -10.32 -25.88
N ARG A 384 -5.46 -9.60 -26.03
CA ARG A 384 -5.46 -8.20 -26.51
C ARG A 384 -6.05 -8.07 -27.91
N THR A 385 -5.79 -9.04 -28.78
CA THR A 385 -6.37 -9.10 -30.13
C THR A 385 -7.87 -9.33 -30.07
N ILE A 386 -8.34 -10.26 -29.24
CA ILE A 386 -9.78 -10.51 -29.01
C ILE A 386 -10.48 -9.22 -28.54
N ALA A 387 -9.95 -8.57 -27.51
CA ALA A 387 -10.52 -7.34 -26.96
C ALA A 387 -10.60 -6.22 -28.03
N ASN A 388 -9.57 -6.06 -28.85
CA ASN A 388 -9.58 -5.08 -29.94
C ASN A 388 -10.62 -5.41 -31.01
N LEU A 389 -10.75 -6.68 -31.41
CA LEU A 389 -11.71 -7.11 -32.42
C LEU A 389 -13.16 -6.92 -31.97
N ILE A 390 -13.46 -7.21 -30.70
CA ILE A 390 -14.77 -6.94 -30.08
C ILE A 390 -15.04 -5.43 -30.09
N LYS A 391 -14.04 -4.61 -29.72
CA LYS A 391 -14.16 -3.14 -29.71
C LYS A 391 -14.43 -2.57 -31.11
N THR A 392 -13.82 -3.13 -32.15
CA THR A 392 -14.04 -2.73 -33.56
C THR A 392 -15.28 -3.36 -34.19
N LYS A 393 -16.12 -4.05 -33.40
CA LYS A 393 -17.36 -4.73 -33.85
C LYS A 393 -17.15 -5.68 -35.03
N LYS A 394 -16.05 -6.44 -35.05
CA LYS A 394 -15.82 -7.45 -36.09
C LYS A 394 -16.61 -8.71 -35.75
N GLU A 395 -17.54 -9.12 -36.61
CA GLU A 395 -18.55 -10.14 -36.27
C GLU A 395 -18.08 -11.59 -36.38
N LYS A 396 -16.80 -11.84 -36.72
CA LYS A 396 -16.28 -13.20 -36.98
C LYS A 396 -14.90 -13.45 -36.38
N LEU A 397 -14.85 -13.65 -35.06
CA LEU A 397 -13.58 -13.86 -34.35
C LEU A 397 -12.95 -15.23 -34.64
N GLU A 398 -13.75 -16.29 -34.76
CA GLU A 398 -13.25 -17.65 -35.03
C GLU A 398 -12.53 -17.72 -36.38
N GLU A 399 -13.21 -17.32 -37.47
CA GLU A 399 -12.61 -17.24 -38.82
C GLU A 399 -11.32 -16.40 -38.85
N PHE A 400 -11.25 -15.32 -38.06
CA PHE A 400 -10.04 -14.50 -37.96
C PHE A 400 -8.86 -15.26 -37.36
N PHE A 401 -9.09 -16.03 -36.29
CA PHE A 401 -8.03 -16.80 -35.64
C PHE A 401 -7.66 -18.06 -36.42
N GLU A 402 -8.61 -18.70 -37.13
CA GLU A 402 -8.33 -19.81 -38.05
C GLU A 402 -7.45 -19.35 -39.21
N LYS A 403 -7.74 -18.18 -39.78
CA LYS A 403 -6.90 -17.57 -40.82
C LYS A 403 -5.49 -17.24 -40.31
N LEU A 404 -5.36 -16.73 -39.09
CA LEU A 404 -4.04 -16.48 -38.48
C LEU A 404 -3.28 -17.79 -38.18
N LYS A 405 -3.97 -18.83 -37.73
CA LYS A 405 -3.40 -20.16 -37.46
C LYS A 405 -3.05 -20.93 -38.74
N SER A 406 -3.69 -20.59 -39.86
CA SER A 406 -3.65 -21.33 -41.14
C SER A 406 -4.26 -22.74 -41.07
N SER A 407 -5.18 -22.97 -40.13
CA SER A 407 -5.95 -24.21 -39.98
C SER A 407 -7.16 -23.97 -39.07
N GLU A 408 -8.16 -24.87 -39.09
CA GLU A 408 -9.30 -24.81 -38.16
C GLU A 408 -8.85 -24.88 -36.68
N LEU A 409 -9.61 -24.23 -35.80
CA LEU A 409 -9.43 -24.37 -34.36
C LEU A 409 -10.00 -25.72 -33.90
N ASN A 410 -9.23 -26.48 -33.12
CA ASN A 410 -9.75 -27.70 -32.51
C ASN A 410 -10.67 -27.39 -31.32
N GLY A 411 -11.37 -28.39 -30.77
CA GLY A 411 -12.33 -28.18 -29.68
C GLY A 411 -11.76 -27.48 -28.44
N ALA A 412 -10.51 -27.78 -28.06
CA ALA A 412 -9.85 -27.12 -26.93
C ALA A 412 -9.50 -25.65 -27.22
N GLU A 413 -9.03 -25.36 -28.43
CA GLU A 413 -8.72 -23.99 -28.87
C GLU A 413 -9.99 -23.13 -29.01
N LYS A 414 -11.11 -23.73 -29.47
CA LYS A 414 -12.43 -23.07 -29.49
C LYS A 414 -12.91 -22.75 -28.09
N ALA A 415 -12.71 -23.65 -27.12
CA ALA A 415 -13.04 -23.41 -25.71
C ALA A 415 -12.20 -22.25 -25.13
N ILE A 416 -10.89 -22.21 -25.40
CA ILE A 416 -10.00 -21.09 -24.99
C ILE A 416 -10.48 -19.78 -25.60
N LEU A 417 -10.83 -19.76 -26.90
CA LEU A 417 -11.36 -18.58 -27.56
C LEU A 417 -12.65 -18.09 -26.90
N ALA A 418 -13.59 -19.00 -26.65
CA ALA A 418 -14.88 -18.69 -26.03
C ALA A 418 -14.72 -18.09 -24.61
N GLU A 419 -13.87 -18.69 -23.78
CA GLU A 419 -13.55 -18.17 -22.44
C GLU A 419 -12.93 -16.77 -22.53
N ARG A 420 -11.92 -16.59 -23.38
CA ARG A 420 -11.27 -15.27 -23.56
C ARG A 420 -12.24 -14.22 -24.09
N ILE A 421 -13.18 -14.58 -24.96
CA ILE A 421 -14.25 -13.66 -25.41
C ILE A 421 -15.10 -13.21 -24.23
N ASN A 422 -15.50 -14.12 -23.35
CA ASN A 422 -16.30 -13.80 -22.16
C ASN A 422 -15.56 -12.79 -21.26
N PHE A 423 -14.31 -13.06 -20.90
CA PHE A 423 -13.52 -12.16 -20.06
C PHE A 423 -13.09 -10.88 -20.77
N ALA A 424 -12.90 -10.89 -22.09
CA ALA A 424 -12.65 -9.68 -22.87
C ALA A 424 -13.86 -8.74 -22.85
N LYS A 425 -15.10 -9.26 -22.88
CA LYS A 425 -16.31 -8.45 -22.72
C LYS A 425 -16.37 -7.80 -21.33
N ILE A 426 -16.15 -8.58 -20.27
CA ILE A 426 -16.08 -8.07 -18.89
C ILE A 426 -15.01 -6.98 -18.75
N TYR A 427 -13.82 -7.24 -19.29
CA TYR A 427 -12.72 -6.29 -19.33
C TYR A 427 -13.11 -4.99 -20.05
N LEU A 428 -13.66 -5.07 -21.27
CA LEU A 428 -14.04 -3.90 -22.07
C LEU A 428 -15.14 -3.07 -21.42
N GLU A 429 -16.11 -3.72 -20.80
CA GLU A 429 -17.26 -3.08 -20.16
C GLU A 429 -16.83 -2.33 -18.88
N LYS A 430 -16.05 -2.98 -18.02
CA LYS A 430 -15.81 -2.51 -16.64
C LYS A 430 -14.43 -1.89 -16.41
N TYR A 431 -13.41 -2.34 -17.13
CA TYR A 431 -12.01 -2.12 -16.74
C TYR A 431 -11.12 -1.48 -17.82
N ALA A 432 -11.50 -1.59 -19.09
CA ALA A 432 -10.78 -0.96 -20.20
C ALA A 432 -10.90 0.58 -20.21
N LYS A 433 -11.90 1.13 -19.52
CA LYS A 433 -12.12 2.58 -19.42
C LYS A 433 -11.22 3.22 -18.36
N ASN A 434 -9.96 3.46 -18.77
CA ASN A 434 -9.15 4.62 -18.38
C ASN A 434 -8.59 5.37 -19.62
N LEU A 435 -9.19 5.12 -20.80
CA LEU A 435 -8.85 5.75 -22.08
C LEU A 435 -9.95 6.67 -22.64
N ASN A 436 -11.09 6.82 -21.92
CA ASN A 436 -12.25 7.61 -22.34
C ASN A 436 -12.66 8.66 -21.29
N GLN A 437 -11.72 9.37 -20.67
CA GLN A 437 -11.95 10.80 -20.50
C GLN A 437 -11.47 11.42 -21.79
N GLY A 438 -12.33 12.18 -22.47
CA GLY A 438 -11.95 12.91 -23.67
C GLY A 438 -10.62 13.63 -23.43
N LEU A 439 -9.83 13.79 -24.49
CA LEU A 439 -8.74 14.75 -24.57
C LEU A 439 -9.30 16.17 -24.41
N ASN A 440 -9.94 16.47 -23.28
CA ASN A 440 -9.96 17.80 -22.72
C ASN A 440 -8.56 17.98 -22.16
N VAL A 441 -7.67 18.41 -23.05
CA VAL A 441 -6.46 19.12 -22.70
C VAL A 441 -6.94 20.37 -21.97
N LYS A 442 -7.21 20.25 -20.66
CA LYS A 442 -7.11 21.40 -19.78
C LYS A 442 -5.64 21.80 -19.86
N THR A 443 -5.39 22.98 -20.40
CA THR A 443 -4.11 23.67 -20.36
C THR A 443 -3.67 23.80 -18.91
N GLN A 444 -2.99 22.77 -18.40
CA GLN A 444 -2.04 22.93 -17.33
C GLN A 444 -0.84 23.65 -17.93
N ASN A 445 -0.29 24.63 -17.24
CA ASN A 445 0.96 25.28 -17.63
C ASN A 445 2.07 24.21 -17.59
N LEU A 446 2.40 23.64 -18.75
CA LEU A 446 3.36 22.56 -18.87
C LEU A 446 4.77 23.15 -18.85
N THR A 447 5.41 23.14 -17.68
CA THR A 447 6.79 23.62 -17.54
C THR A 447 7.77 22.49 -17.86
N PHE A 448 8.53 22.65 -18.94
CA PHE A 448 9.62 21.74 -19.31
C PHE A 448 10.98 22.34 -18.95
N ASN A 449 11.89 21.53 -18.40
CA ASN A 449 13.26 21.96 -18.17
C ASN A 449 14.02 22.15 -19.50
N LYS A 450 15.22 22.76 -19.45
CA LYS A 450 16.02 23.08 -20.66
C LYS A 450 16.27 21.85 -21.56
N LYS A 451 16.69 20.72 -20.99
CA LYS A 451 16.96 19.49 -21.75
C LYS A 451 15.68 18.85 -22.31
N GLN A 452 14.58 18.93 -21.58
CA GLN A 452 13.28 18.44 -22.05
C GLN A 452 12.78 19.29 -23.24
N LYS A 453 12.89 20.62 -23.17
CA LYS A 453 12.55 21.51 -24.29
C LYS A 453 13.40 21.18 -25.51
N GLU A 454 14.72 21.05 -25.34
CA GLU A 454 15.65 20.69 -26.41
C GLU A 454 15.32 19.33 -27.06
N TYR A 455 15.00 18.32 -26.24
CA TYR A 455 14.56 17.00 -26.70
C TYR A 455 13.24 17.05 -27.49
N LEU A 456 12.24 17.79 -27.00
CA LEU A 456 10.95 17.93 -27.68
C LEU A 456 11.10 18.71 -29.00
N THR A 457 11.95 19.74 -29.04
CA THR A 457 12.26 20.48 -30.26
C THR A 457 12.92 19.58 -31.30
N ILE A 458 13.96 18.82 -30.93
CA ILE A 458 14.64 17.92 -31.87
C ILE A 458 13.70 16.82 -32.37
N CYS A 459 12.87 16.25 -31.50
CA CYS A 459 11.83 15.30 -31.90
C CYS A 459 10.87 15.94 -32.91
N CYS A 460 10.36 17.14 -32.63
CA CYS A 460 9.44 17.86 -33.50
C CYS A 460 10.04 18.14 -34.88
N ASP A 461 11.25 18.72 -34.94
CA ASP A 461 11.94 19.06 -36.18
C ASP A 461 12.23 17.82 -37.04
N ARG A 462 12.57 16.71 -36.40
CA ARG A 462 12.81 15.44 -37.09
C ARG A 462 11.52 14.80 -37.59
N PHE A 463 10.45 14.85 -36.81
CA PHE A 463 9.14 14.36 -37.25
C PHE A 463 8.57 15.15 -38.43
N ILE A 464 8.80 16.47 -38.49
CA ILE A 464 8.39 17.32 -39.62
C ILE A 464 9.07 16.90 -40.93
N LYS A 465 10.31 16.41 -40.86
CA LYS A 465 11.12 16.02 -42.03
C LYS A 465 10.87 14.59 -42.53
N LEU A 466 9.94 13.85 -41.91
CA LEU A 466 9.64 12.47 -42.32
C LEU A 466 8.67 12.45 -43.52
N ASN A 467 9.17 12.03 -44.69
CA ASN A 467 8.34 11.82 -45.89
C ASN A 467 7.52 10.53 -45.84
N THR A 468 7.99 9.50 -45.12
CA THR A 468 7.27 8.22 -44.97
C THR A 468 7.51 7.65 -43.57
N PRO A 469 6.52 7.72 -42.66
CA PRO A 469 6.72 7.25 -41.28
C PRO A 469 6.53 5.73 -41.18
N SER A 470 7.59 5.01 -40.83
CA SER A 470 7.51 3.62 -40.35
C SER A 470 7.78 3.56 -38.84
N ASN A 471 7.36 2.47 -38.19
CA ASN A 471 7.57 2.28 -36.74
C ASN A 471 9.06 2.31 -36.37
N GLU A 472 9.92 1.70 -37.20
CA GLU A 472 11.38 1.70 -37.01
C GLU A 472 11.97 3.10 -37.12
N ILE A 473 11.50 3.91 -38.08
CA ILE A 473 11.97 5.29 -38.28
C ILE A 473 11.53 6.18 -37.12
N ILE A 474 10.27 6.07 -36.66
CA ILE A 474 9.77 6.83 -35.51
C ILE A 474 10.55 6.47 -34.24
N GLN A 475 10.79 5.17 -34.01
CA GLN A 475 11.58 4.70 -32.87
C GLN A 475 12.99 5.26 -32.90
N LYS A 476 13.63 5.24 -34.08
CA LYS A 476 14.97 5.79 -34.28
C LYS A 476 15.00 7.29 -34.00
N VAL A 477 14.01 8.05 -34.48
CA VAL A 477 13.91 9.50 -34.19
C VAL A 477 13.86 9.77 -32.69
N LEU A 478 13.03 9.05 -31.94
CA LEU A 478 12.92 9.22 -30.49
C LEU A 478 14.25 8.90 -29.78
N LEU A 479 14.83 7.72 -30.05
CA LEU A 479 16.05 7.27 -29.37
C LEU A 479 17.29 8.09 -29.76
N ASP A 480 17.42 8.49 -31.02
CA ASP A 480 18.54 9.33 -31.46
C ASP A 480 18.44 10.74 -30.88
N SER A 481 17.21 11.27 -30.70
CA SER A 481 17.01 12.57 -30.05
C SER A 481 17.42 12.54 -28.58
N ILE A 482 17.22 11.42 -27.87
CA ILE A 482 17.72 11.21 -26.50
C ILE A 482 19.25 11.27 -26.47
N LYS A 483 19.91 10.57 -27.39
CA LYS A 483 21.38 10.54 -27.49
C LYS A 483 21.97 11.91 -27.79
N ILE A 484 21.36 12.67 -28.70
CA ILE A 484 21.84 14.01 -29.10
C ILE A 484 21.79 14.99 -27.93
N VAL A 485 20.71 14.98 -27.16
CA VAL A 485 20.51 15.90 -26.03
C VAL A 485 21.29 15.46 -24.79
N ASN A 486 21.76 14.21 -24.77
CA ASN A 486 22.34 13.57 -23.59
C ASN A 486 21.42 13.73 -22.36
N ILE A 487 20.17 13.29 -22.53
CA ILE A 487 19.12 13.31 -21.52
C ILE A 487 18.83 11.88 -21.06
N ASP A 488 18.49 11.73 -19.78
CA ASP A 488 18.05 10.43 -19.27
C ASP A 488 16.80 9.94 -20.04
N THR A 489 16.79 8.65 -20.38
CA THR A 489 15.74 8.06 -21.22
C THR A 489 14.36 8.18 -20.59
N ARG A 490 14.26 8.02 -19.27
CA ARG A 490 12.99 8.14 -18.55
C ARG A 490 12.51 9.59 -18.57
N ILE A 491 13.40 10.56 -18.35
CA ILE A 491 13.08 12.00 -18.36
C ILE A 491 12.62 12.45 -19.75
N ALA A 492 13.27 11.95 -20.81
CA ALA A 492 12.91 12.27 -22.19
C ALA A 492 11.52 11.76 -22.56
N PHE A 493 11.23 10.48 -22.29
CA PHE A 493 9.90 9.93 -22.54
C PHE A 493 8.83 10.57 -21.66
N GLN A 494 9.13 10.92 -20.40
CA GLN A 494 8.20 11.68 -19.56
C GLN A 494 7.81 13.02 -20.18
N ALA A 495 8.77 13.79 -20.68
CA ALA A 495 8.48 15.04 -21.38
C ALA A 495 7.65 14.82 -22.65
N PHE A 496 7.96 13.75 -23.40
CA PHE A 496 7.21 13.37 -24.60
C PHE A 496 5.74 13.07 -24.29
N TYR A 497 5.47 12.24 -23.26
CA TYR A 497 4.11 11.94 -22.85
C TYR A 497 3.40 13.18 -22.31
N LEU A 498 4.11 14.02 -21.57
CA LEU A 498 3.54 15.21 -20.96
C LEU A 498 3.10 16.20 -22.04
N ALA A 499 3.93 16.40 -23.08
CA ALA A 499 3.62 17.24 -24.23
C ALA A 499 2.40 16.75 -25.05
N LEU A 500 2.21 15.43 -25.15
CA LEU A 500 1.14 14.85 -25.97
C LEU A 500 -0.17 14.59 -25.21
N THR A 501 -0.08 14.29 -23.91
CA THR A 501 -1.20 13.73 -23.14
C THR A 501 -1.46 14.45 -21.82
N GLY A 502 -0.57 15.36 -21.39
CA GLY A 502 -0.63 15.97 -20.06
C GLY A 502 -0.28 15.02 -18.91
N LYS A 503 0.27 13.83 -19.21
CA LYS A 503 0.70 12.83 -18.22
C LYS A 503 2.18 12.50 -18.40
N THR A 504 2.87 12.11 -17.34
CA THR A 504 4.30 11.76 -17.39
C THR A 504 4.58 10.36 -17.93
N HIS A 505 3.56 9.57 -18.25
CA HIS A 505 3.69 8.22 -18.77
C HIS A 505 2.49 7.88 -19.65
N GLY A 506 2.65 6.86 -20.50
CA GLY A 506 1.62 6.42 -21.43
C GLY A 506 1.98 5.10 -22.11
N PRO A 507 1.16 4.62 -23.07
CA PRO A 507 1.50 3.46 -23.89
C PRO A 507 2.81 3.70 -24.65
N LYS A 508 3.45 2.67 -25.22
CA LYS A 508 4.74 2.86 -25.94
C LYS A 508 4.66 4.05 -26.88
N ALA A 509 5.68 4.90 -26.89
CA ALA A 509 5.64 6.19 -27.60
C ALA A 509 5.26 6.04 -29.09
N ILE A 510 5.67 4.94 -29.73
CA ILE A 510 5.27 4.58 -31.10
C ILE A 510 3.76 4.35 -31.19
N ASP A 511 3.20 3.50 -30.33
CA ASP A 511 1.76 3.19 -30.29
C ASP A 511 0.94 4.45 -30.03
N LEU A 512 1.44 5.35 -29.16
CA LEU A 512 0.83 6.65 -28.91
C LEU A 512 0.85 7.56 -30.15
N ILE A 513 1.97 7.61 -30.87
CA ILE A 513 2.10 8.40 -32.10
C ILE A 513 1.17 7.86 -33.20
N ILE A 514 1.03 6.53 -33.31
CA ILE A 514 0.10 5.89 -34.24
C ILE A 514 -1.34 6.22 -33.85
N GLN A 515 -1.67 6.15 -32.57
CA GLN A 515 -3.02 6.42 -32.05
C GLN A 515 -3.44 7.89 -32.23
N ILE A 516 -2.52 8.83 -31.98
CA ILE A 516 -2.77 10.28 -32.12
C ILE A 516 -2.68 10.71 -33.60
N GLY A 517 -1.84 10.05 -34.38
CA GLY A 517 -1.45 10.44 -35.74
C GLY A 517 -0.27 11.41 -35.74
N LEU A 518 0.74 11.16 -36.59
CA LEU A 518 1.99 11.93 -36.61
C LEU A 518 1.79 13.44 -36.80
N ARG A 519 0.86 13.84 -37.67
CA ARG A 519 0.52 15.26 -37.89
C ARG A 519 0.02 15.92 -36.60
N LYS A 520 -0.83 15.22 -35.84
CA LYS A 520 -1.39 15.74 -34.58
C LYS A 520 -0.37 15.73 -33.46
N VAL A 521 0.55 14.76 -33.45
CA VAL A 521 1.73 14.75 -32.56
C VAL A 521 2.59 15.99 -32.82
N ILE A 522 2.89 16.31 -34.07
CA ILE A 522 3.66 17.53 -34.43
C ILE A 522 2.92 18.78 -33.94
N GLU A 523 1.61 18.89 -34.16
CA GLU A 523 0.81 20.02 -33.65
C GLU A 523 0.86 20.14 -32.11
N LEU A 524 0.77 19.01 -31.39
CA LEU A 524 0.82 18.99 -29.93
C LEU A 524 2.22 19.33 -29.41
N LEU A 525 3.27 18.82 -30.04
CA LEU A 525 4.66 19.20 -29.74
C LEU A 525 4.88 20.69 -29.99
N GLN A 526 4.48 21.20 -31.16
CA GLN A 526 4.56 22.63 -31.48
C GLN A 526 3.74 23.47 -30.50
N LYS A 527 2.56 23.00 -30.06
CA LYS A 527 1.73 23.68 -29.05
C LYS A 527 2.39 23.67 -27.67
N SER A 528 3.02 22.57 -27.28
CA SER A 528 3.77 22.44 -26.03
C SER A 528 5.07 23.25 -26.01
N LEU A 529 5.63 23.52 -27.21
CA LEU A 529 6.81 24.36 -27.42
C LEU A 529 6.43 25.84 -27.63
N LYS A 530 5.18 26.14 -28.04
CA LYS A 530 4.59 27.48 -28.06
C LYS A 530 4.08 27.83 -26.66
N GLU A 531 4.98 28.22 -25.77
CA GLU A 531 4.60 29.22 -24.78
C GLU A 531 4.89 30.61 -25.37
N LYS A 532 3.99 31.56 -25.08
CA LYS A 532 4.33 32.98 -25.15
C LYS A 532 5.72 33.12 -24.56
N ILE A 533 6.61 33.79 -25.28
CA ILE A 533 7.78 34.41 -24.69
C ILE A 533 7.26 35.53 -23.79
N GLU A 534 6.64 35.18 -22.67
CA GLU A 534 6.76 35.98 -21.48
C GLU A 534 8.13 35.58 -20.93
N LYS A 535 9.11 36.46 -21.13
CA LYS A 535 10.29 36.48 -20.27
C LYS A 535 9.76 36.27 -18.85
N SER A 536 10.08 35.14 -18.21
CA SER A 536 9.79 34.98 -16.79
C SER A 536 10.58 36.06 -16.08
N SER A 537 9.97 37.20 -15.84
CA SER A 537 10.39 38.05 -14.75
C SER A 537 10.19 37.18 -13.51
N ASN A 538 11.29 36.84 -12.85
CA ASN A 538 11.25 36.24 -11.52
C ASN A 538 10.19 36.99 -10.69
N LEU A 539 9.25 36.27 -10.07
CA LEU A 539 8.19 36.90 -9.26
C LEU A 539 8.80 37.67 -8.09
N PHE A 540 10.00 37.26 -7.67
CA PHE A 540 10.79 37.92 -6.65
C PHE A 540 12.22 38.16 -7.14
N PRO A 541 12.83 39.30 -6.77
CA PRO A 541 14.23 39.56 -7.07
C PRO A 541 15.16 38.59 -6.31
N ASP A 542 16.40 38.50 -6.76
CA ASP A 542 17.46 37.86 -5.97
C ASP A 542 17.72 38.69 -4.71
N LEU A 543 17.62 38.07 -3.54
CA LEU A 543 17.98 38.71 -2.28
C LEU A 543 19.48 38.58 -2.05
N LYS A 544 20.23 39.63 -2.43
CA LYS A 544 21.71 39.66 -2.29
C LYS A 544 22.19 40.20 -0.95
N ASP A 545 21.28 40.55 -0.04
CA ASP A 545 21.64 41.11 1.26
C ASP A 545 22.03 40.01 2.25
N SER A 546 23.33 39.71 2.29
CA SER A 546 23.93 38.77 3.25
C SER A 546 23.77 39.18 4.72
N LYS A 547 23.38 40.44 5.01
CA LYS A 547 23.02 40.85 6.38
C LYS A 547 21.70 40.25 6.83
N ILE A 548 20.84 39.82 5.89
CA ILE A 548 19.56 39.19 6.18
C ILE A 548 19.71 37.69 6.14
N PHE A 549 20.05 37.12 4.99
CA PHE A 549 20.19 35.67 4.84
C PHE A 549 21.31 35.31 3.84
N SER A 550 21.97 34.20 4.09
CA SER A 550 23.00 33.65 3.20
C SER A 550 22.98 32.12 3.18
N ILE A 551 23.51 31.52 2.12
CA ILE A 551 23.75 30.08 2.03
C ILE A 551 25.27 29.86 2.12
N ALA A 552 25.72 29.01 3.04
CA ALA A 552 27.15 28.81 3.24
C ALA A 552 27.82 28.19 2.00
N PRO A 553 29.09 28.51 1.69
CA PRO A 553 29.77 28.00 0.48
C PRO A 553 29.80 26.47 0.39
N GLU A 554 29.95 25.77 1.51
CA GLU A 554 29.92 24.32 1.58
C GLU A 554 28.54 23.72 1.25
N MET A 555 27.45 24.47 1.54
CA MET A 555 26.10 24.11 1.14
C MET A 555 25.91 24.28 -0.37
N VAL A 556 26.38 25.40 -0.93
CA VAL A 556 26.39 25.66 -2.38
C VAL A 556 27.12 24.53 -3.11
N LYS A 557 28.31 24.15 -2.62
CA LYS A 557 29.12 23.08 -3.21
C LYS A 557 28.43 21.71 -3.16
N LYS A 558 27.78 21.36 -2.04
CA LYS A 558 27.12 20.06 -1.89
C LYS A 558 25.75 20.02 -2.58
N TYR A 559 25.04 21.14 -2.59
CA TYR A 559 23.66 21.27 -3.04
C TYR A 559 23.47 22.50 -3.94
N PRO A 560 23.99 22.48 -5.18
CA PRO A 560 23.91 23.60 -6.12
C PRO A 560 22.49 23.90 -6.65
N SER A 561 21.50 23.12 -6.22
CA SER A 561 20.08 23.29 -6.56
C SER A 561 19.29 24.03 -5.48
N ILE A 562 19.92 24.48 -4.39
CA ILE A 562 19.20 25.15 -3.30
C ILE A 562 18.68 26.51 -3.77
N ASN A 563 17.40 26.75 -3.51
CA ASN A 563 16.76 28.05 -3.70
C ASN A 563 15.93 28.33 -2.46
N ILE A 564 16.23 29.38 -1.70
CA ILE A 564 15.50 29.72 -0.47
C ILE A 564 14.70 30.99 -0.69
N GLY A 565 13.38 30.89 -0.51
CA GLY A 565 12.52 32.06 -0.43
C GLY A 565 12.61 32.67 0.96
N ILE A 566 12.88 33.97 1.02
CA ILE A 566 12.94 34.73 2.27
C ILE A 566 11.93 35.86 2.21
N ALA A 567 11.15 36.04 3.27
CA ALA A 567 10.36 37.26 3.45
C ALA A 567 10.34 37.74 4.91
N ILE A 568 10.26 39.06 5.07
CA ILE A 568 10.00 39.72 6.35
C ILE A 568 8.65 40.41 6.23
N ILE A 569 7.72 40.05 7.12
CA ILE A 569 6.40 40.66 7.21
C ILE A 569 6.29 41.33 8.58
N LYS A 570 6.01 42.63 8.56
CA LYS A 570 5.92 43.50 9.74
C LYS A 570 4.47 43.75 10.15
N ASN A 571 4.26 43.99 11.42
CA ASN A 571 2.95 44.37 12.01
C ASN A 571 1.83 43.35 11.73
N VAL A 572 2.15 42.05 11.82
CA VAL A 572 1.15 40.98 11.79
C VAL A 572 0.40 40.91 13.12
N ASN A 573 -0.88 40.60 13.06
CA ASN A 573 -1.75 40.33 14.21
C ASN A 573 -2.13 38.84 14.21
N ILE A 574 -1.41 38.04 14.99
CA ILE A 574 -1.58 36.59 15.03
C ILE A 574 -2.59 36.21 16.11
N GLN A 575 -3.62 35.48 15.74
CA GLN A 575 -4.69 35.04 16.64
C GLN A 575 -4.65 33.53 16.84
N LYS A 576 -5.30 33.05 17.90
CA LYS A 576 -5.35 31.62 18.19
C LYS A 576 -6.04 30.81 17.09
N ASN A 577 -7.11 31.35 16.52
CA ASN A 577 -7.87 30.73 15.44
C ASN A 577 -8.56 31.82 14.59
N ASN A 578 -8.98 31.45 13.38
CA ASN A 578 -9.83 32.27 12.53
C ASN A 578 -10.82 31.35 11.79
N PRO A 579 -12.15 31.55 11.91
CA PRO A 579 -13.15 30.66 11.30
C PRO A 579 -13.06 30.55 9.78
N ASP A 580 -12.72 31.65 9.09
CA ASP A 580 -12.61 31.66 7.62
C ASP A 580 -11.36 30.91 7.15
N LEU A 581 -10.25 30.98 7.89
CA LEU A 581 -9.07 30.16 7.62
C LEU A 581 -9.35 28.68 7.89
N GLN A 582 -10.06 28.36 8.98
CA GLN A 582 -10.47 26.99 9.28
C GLN A 582 -11.35 26.42 8.17
N LYS A 583 -12.27 27.22 7.62
CA LYS A 583 -13.10 26.84 6.49
C LYS A 583 -12.27 26.50 5.24
N GLU A 584 -11.28 27.32 4.89
CA GLU A 584 -10.38 27.01 3.74
C GLU A 584 -9.55 25.75 3.96
N LEU A 585 -9.09 25.50 5.20
CA LEU A 585 -8.40 24.27 5.57
C LEU A 585 -9.32 23.05 5.44
N ASP A 586 -10.55 23.15 5.92
CA ASP A 586 -11.55 22.08 5.84
C ASP A 586 -11.94 21.81 4.37
N GLU A 587 -12.11 22.85 3.56
CA GLU A 587 -12.34 22.73 2.10
C GLU A 587 -11.16 22.05 1.40
N PHE A 588 -9.92 22.38 1.76
CA PHE A 588 -8.75 21.68 1.25
C PHE A 588 -8.74 20.20 1.66
N VAL A 589 -9.03 19.89 2.93
CA VAL A 589 -9.11 18.51 3.43
C VAL A 589 -10.20 17.72 2.69
N ASN A 590 -11.41 18.28 2.57
CA ASN A 590 -12.56 17.64 1.95
C ASN A 590 -12.36 17.43 0.43
N SER A 591 -11.78 18.41 -0.27
CA SER A 591 -11.49 18.30 -1.71
C SER A 591 -10.38 17.28 -2.02
N ASN A 592 -9.63 16.86 -1.00
CA ASN A 592 -8.53 15.91 -1.12
C ASN A 592 -8.83 14.55 -0.45
N ASP A 593 -10.10 14.14 -0.39
CA ASP A 593 -10.56 12.86 0.18
C ASP A 593 -9.94 11.61 -0.47
N SER A 594 -9.37 11.76 -1.67
CA SER A 594 -8.66 10.69 -2.39
C SER A 594 -7.18 10.57 -2.04
N LEU A 595 -6.61 11.50 -1.25
CA LEU A 595 -5.22 11.44 -0.80
C LEU A 595 -4.95 10.13 -0.05
N ASN A 596 -3.90 9.44 -0.46
CA ASN A 596 -3.40 8.24 0.20
C ASN A 596 -1.87 8.26 0.26
N ASN A 597 -1.29 7.34 1.04
CA ASN A 597 0.16 7.31 1.24
C ASN A 597 0.97 7.05 -0.04
N GLU A 598 0.40 6.34 -1.01
CA GLU A 598 1.06 6.04 -2.27
C GLU A 598 1.16 7.29 -3.15
N LEU A 599 0.05 8.03 -3.29
CA LEU A 599 0.02 9.30 -4.00
C LEU A 599 0.94 10.33 -3.35
N ILE A 600 0.91 10.46 -2.01
CA ILE A 600 1.82 11.36 -1.29
C ILE A 600 3.29 10.97 -1.54
N SER A 601 3.58 9.66 -1.56
CA SER A 601 4.93 9.18 -1.80
C SER A 601 5.38 9.35 -3.25
N SER A 602 4.49 9.56 -4.22
CA SER A 602 4.88 9.71 -5.63
C SER A 602 5.26 11.14 -6.03
N TYR A 603 4.92 12.13 -5.18
CA TYR A 603 5.21 13.53 -5.44
C TYR A 603 6.73 13.84 -5.54
N PRO A 604 7.20 14.50 -6.61
CA PRO A 604 8.61 14.85 -6.79
C PRO A 604 9.21 15.68 -5.65
N GLU A 605 8.41 16.56 -5.05
CA GLU A 605 8.80 17.42 -3.94
C GLU A 605 9.08 16.59 -2.68
N ILE A 606 8.21 15.61 -2.40
CA ILE A 606 8.38 14.67 -1.29
C ILE A 606 9.61 13.78 -1.50
N GLN A 607 9.85 13.32 -2.73
CA GLN A 607 11.05 12.55 -3.07
C GLN A 607 12.34 13.38 -2.91
N SER A 608 12.30 14.67 -3.26
CA SER A 608 13.42 15.59 -3.06
C SER A 608 13.77 15.72 -1.57
N TYR A 609 12.79 15.91 -0.69
CA TYR A 609 13.05 15.95 0.75
C TYR A 609 13.51 14.61 1.32
N ARG A 610 12.92 13.48 0.91
CA ARG A 610 13.38 12.14 1.34
C ARG A 610 14.81 11.85 0.91
N LYS A 611 15.21 12.29 -0.28
CA LYS A 611 16.59 12.22 -0.76
C LYS A 611 17.53 13.04 0.12
N LEU A 612 17.15 14.26 0.49
CA LEU A 612 17.93 15.09 1.42
C LEU A 612 18.06 14.41 2.80
N TYR A 613 16.96 13.88 3.34
CA TYR A 613 16.94 13.22 4.65
C TYR A 613 17.85 11.98 4.66
N LYS A 614 17.82 11.18 3.60
CA LYS A 614 18.74 10.05 3.41
C LYS A 614 20.20 10.49 3.42
N GLN A 615 20.52 11.62 2.78
CA GLN A 615 21.88 12.18 2.77
C GLN A 615 22.32 12.79 4.10
N MET A 616 21.37 13.22 4.95
CA MET A 616 21.63 13.62 6.34
C MET A 616 21.77 12.39 7.28
N GLY A 617 21.50 11.17 6.80
CA GLY A 617 21.50 9.96 7.62
C GLY A 617 20.27 9.84 8.53
N LEU A 618 19.13 10.41 8.11
CA LEU A 618 17.86 10.33 8.84
C LEU A 618 16.96 9.26 8.24
N ASP A 619 16.30 8.49 9.12
CA ASP A 619 15.16 7.66 8.71
C ASP A 619 13.91 8.54 8.58
N TRP A 620 13.53 8.82 7.34
CA TRP A 620 12.36 9.64 7.03
C TRP A 620 11.03 8.98 7.43
N HIS A 621 10.99 7.67 7.71
CA HIS A 621 9.78 7.02 8.25
C HIS A 621 9.51 7.44 9.68
N SER A 622 10.55 7.69 10.47
CA SER A 622 10.48 8.22 11.84
C SER A 622 10.33 9.74 11.86
N LYS A 623 11.04 10.46 11.00
CA LYS A 623 11.05 11.93 10.91
C LYS A 623 10.66 12.37 9.50
N ARG A 624 9.39 12.74 9.30
CA ARG A 624 8.88 13.11 7.97
C ARG A 624 9.08 14.59 7.67
N PRO A 625 9.43 14.97 6.44
CA PRO A 625 9.38 16.36 5.98
C PRO A 625 7.99 16.97 6.22
N SER A 626 7.93 18.27 6.50
CA SER A 626 6.67 18.98 6.85
C SER A 626 5.52 18.73 5.84
N PRO A 627 5.72 18.86 4.52
CA PRO A 627 4.65 18.60 3.56
C PRO A 627 4.12 17.16 3.61
N GLU A 628 5.02 16.17 3.77
CA GLU A 628 4.62 14.77 3.90
C GLU A 628 3.85 14.54 5.20
N ALA A 629 4.32 15.10 6.32
CA ALA A 629 3.68 14.95 7.62
C ALA A 629 2.25 15.50 7.62
N LEU A 630 2.03 16.68 7.05
CA LEU A 630 0.72 17.33 6.97
C LEU A 630 -0.24 16.56 6.05
N LEU A 631 0.17 16.26 4.82
CA LEU A 631 -0.67 15.52 3.86
C LEU A 631 -1.06 14.12 4.37
N ARG A 632 -0.17 13.45 5.11
CA ARG A 632 -0.51 12.15 5.72
C ARG A 632 -1.54 12.26 6.82
N ARG A 633 -1.61 13.36 7.56
CA ARG A 633 -2.69 13.58 8.55
C ARG A 633 -4.05 13.70 7.86
N VAL A 634 -4.09 14.41 6.73
CA VAL A 634 -5.28 14.50 5.86
C VAL A 634 -5.68 13.11 5.37
N ALA A 635 -4.75 12.37 4.76
CA ALA A 635 -5.00 11.01 4.26
C ALA A 635 -5.44 10.02 5.35
N LEU A 636 -4.98 10.19 6.60
CA LEU A 636 -5.35 9.35 7.74
C LEU A 636 -6.60 9.84 8.49
N LYS A 637 -7.26 10.91 8.01
CA LYS A 637 -8.43 11.54 8.65
C LYS A 637 -8.18 11.90 10.13
N LYS A 638 -6.95 12.30 10.45
CA LYS A 638 -6.54 12.69 11.82
C LYS A 638 -6.76 14.18 12.13
N GLY A 639 -7.34 14.93 11.20
CA GLY A 639 -7.42 16.38 11.26
C GLY A 639 -6.05 17.06 11.18
N LEU A 640 -6.04 18.37 10.94
CA LEU A 640 -4.82 19.19 10.99
C LEU A 640 -4.60 19.73 12.40
N TYR A 641 -3.37 20.18 12.67
CA TYR A 641 -3.12 20.94 13.89
C TYR A 641 -3.80 22.31 13.77
N ASN A 642 -4.26 22.84 14.90
CA ASN A 642 -4.75 24.21 15.01
C ASN A 642 -3.79 24.94 15.98
N VAL A 643 -2.83 25.66 15.40
CA VAL A 643 -1.73 26.26 16.17
C VAL A 643 -2.02 27.72 16.44
N ASN A 644 -2.05 28.52 15.38
CA ASN A 644 -2.42 29.94 15.32
C ASN A 644 -2.61 30.33 13.85
N THR A 645 -3.20 31.50 13.60
CA THR A 645 -3.55 31.95 12.24
C THR A 645 -2.36 32.02 11.28
N CYS A 646 -1.15 32.35 11.74
CA CYS A 646 0.03 32.42 10.87
C CYS A 646 0.50 31.02 10.48
N VAL A 647 0.64 30.12 11.46
CA VAL A 647 1.11 28.75 11.24
C VAL A 647 0.15 27.95 10.38
N ASP A 648 -1.14 28.07 10.67
CA ASP A 648 -2.16 27.32 9.95
C ASP A 648 -2.31 27.84 8.50
N ALA A 649 -2.12 29.14 8.29
CA ALA A 649 -2.14 29.76 6.96
C ALA A 649 -1.01 29.26 6.06
N TYR A 650 0.25 29.31 6.50
CA TYR A 650 1.33 28.79 5.65
C TYR A 650 1.28 27.26 5.52
N ASN A 651 0.79 26.53 6.52
CA ASN A 651 0.62 25.07 6.42
C ASN A 651 -0.36 24.68 5.31
N LEU A 652 -1.38 25.50 5.02
CA LEU A 652 -2.25 25.30 3.85
C LEU A 652 -1.44 25.38 2.55
N ILE A 653 -0.54 26.35 2.43
CA ILE A 653 0.30 26.54 1.25
C ILE A 653 1.33 25.42 1.12
N VAL A 654 1.90 24.97 2.24
CA VAL A 654 2.78 23.79 2.31
C VAL A 654 2.09 22.56 1.73
N MET A 655 0.81 22.32 2.06
CA MET A 655 0.06 21.19 1.51
C MET A 655 -0.29 21.36 0.03
N LYS A 656 -0.61 22.58 -0.43
CA LYS A 656 -0.93 22.87 -1.84
C LYS A 656 0.27 22.64 -2.76
N HIS A 657 1.41 23.23 -2.41
CA HIS A 657 2.62 23.22 -3.25
C HIS A 657 3.61 22.11 -2.91
N ARG A 658 3.40 21.42 -1.78
CA ARG A 658 4.31 20.39 -1.25
C ARG A 658 5.73 20.91 -0.96
N VAL A 659 5.87 22.22 -0.73
CA VAL A 659 7.14 22.89 -0.38
C VAL A 659 7.11 23.29 1.09
N SER A 660 8.19 23.02 1.81
CA SER A 660 8.31 23.33 3.23
C SER A 660 8.40 24.84 3.45
N VAL A 661 7.67 25.33 4.45
CA VAL A 661 7.67 26.73 4.89
C VAL A 661 7.86 26.75 6.40
N GLY A 662 8.75 27.63 6.87
CA GLY A 662 8.93 27.94 8.29
C GLY A 662 8.72 29.43 8.54
N ALA A 663 8.09 29.75 9.67
CA ALA A 663 7.89 31.12 10.14
C ALA A 663 8.51 31.30 11.53
N PHE A 664 9.17 32.44 11.75
CA PHE A 664 9.93 32.70 12.98
C PHE A 664 9.66 34.10 13.51
N ASP A 665 9.59 34.25 14.83
CA ASP A 665 9.45 35.55 15.48
C ASP A 665 10.71 36.41 15.24
N LEU A 666 10.55 37.45 14.43
CA LEU A 666 11.65 38.30 13.99
C LEU A 666 12.33 39.02 15.15
N ALA A 667 11.59 39.37 16.21
CA ALA A 667 12.16 40.04 17.38
C ALA A 667 13.16 39.13 18.13
N LYS A 668 13.06 37.81 17.94
CA LYS A 668 13.94 36.79 18.52
C LYS A 668 15.07 36.36 17.58
N ILE A 669 15.05 36.77 16.32
CA ILE A 669 16.10 36.50 15.34
C ILE A 669 17.24 37.52 15.50
N LYS A 670 18.49 37.04 15.50
CA LYS A 670 19.71 37.86 15.53
C LYS A 670 20.48 37.73 14.22
N PHE A 671 20.17 38.61 13.27
CA PHE A 671 20.79 38.67 11.95
C PHE A 671 22.34 38.80 11.98
N PRO A 672 23.04 38.30 10.94
CA PRO A 672 22.51 37.63 9.75
C PRO A 672 22.08 36.19 10.03
N THR A 673 21.13 35.68 9.25
CA THR A 673 20.80 34.25 9.23
C THR A 673 21.56 33.53 8.11
N ILE A 674 21.78 32.24 8.30
CA ILE A 674 22.57 31.41 7.38
C ILE A 674 22.06 29.98 7.36
N LEU A 675 21.99 29.38 6.17
CA LEU A 675 21.82 27.94 5.98
C LEU A 675 23.19 27.28 5.86
N ARG A 676 23.52 26.37 6.79
CA ARG A 676 24.82 25.70 6.84
C ARG A 676 24.76 24.32 7.50
N PHE A 677 25.87 23.58 7.43
CA PHE A 677 26.09 22.44 8.31
C PHE A 677 26.36 22.93 9.74
N PRO A 678 25.81 22.26 10.77
CA PRO A 678 26.16 22.51 12.16
C PRO A 678 27.65 22.23 12.43
N LYS A 679 28.22 23.02 13.35
CA LYS A 679 29.56 22.78 13.91
C LYS A 679 29.45 21.78 15.05
N GLU A 680 30.56 21.10 15.33
CA GLU A 680 30.64 20.16 16.44
C GLU A 680 30.29 20.85 17.78
N GLY A 681 29.48 20.18 18.60
CA GLY A 681 29.02 20.70 19.89
C GLY A 681 27.82 21.65 19.83
N GLU A 682 27.35 22.06 18.65
CA GLU A 682 26.14 22.88 18.55
C GLU A 682 24.88 22.08 18.91
N GLN A 683 23.96 22.74 19.61
CA GLN A 683 22.70 22.16 20.09
C GLN A 683 21.51 23.07 19.79
N ILE A 684 20.31 22.49 19.77
CA ILE A 684 19.04 23.21 19.60
C ILE A 684 17.98 22.68 20.58
N LEU A 685 17.30 23.58 21.27
CA LEU A 685 16.12 23.24 22.07
C LEU A 685 14.85 23.37 21.21
N LEU A 686 14.31 22.21 20.79
CA LEU A 686 13.19 22.13 19.86
C LEU A 686 11.84 22.39 20.54
N LEU A 687 10.89 22.94 19.79
CA LEU A 687 9.53 23.25 20.28
C LEU A 687 8.82 22.01 20.83
N GLY A 688 8.55 21.99 22.14
CA GLY A 688 7.92 20.87 22.85
C GLY A 688 8.87 19.93 23.59
N ASP A 689 10.18 20.13 23.49
CA ASP A 689 11.19 19.32 24.20
C ASP A 689 11.71 20.04 25.48
N HIS A 690 12.13 19.27 26.48
CA HIS A 690 12.71 19.82 27.72
C HIS A 690 14.24 19.80 27.75
N LYS A 691 14.89 19.14 26.79
CA LYS A 691 16.35 19.02 26.70
C LYS A 691 16.83 19.37 25.29
N PRO A 692 18.02 19.98 25.15
CA PRO A 692 18.60 20.26 23.83
C PRO A 692 18.86 18.98 23.03
N THR A 693 18.67 19.07 21.72
CA THR A 693 19.07 18.07 20.73
C THR A 693 20.43 18.45 20.16
N ASN A 694 21.36 17.49 20.11
CA ASN A 694 22.64 17.65 19.44
C ASN A 694 22.46 17.61 17.92
N TYR A 695 23.08 18.55 17.22
CA TYR A 695 23.19 18.47 15.77
C TYR A 695 24.22 17.40 15.35
N LYS A 696 24.01 16.81 14.17
CA LYS A 696 25.04 16.06 13.45
C LYS A 696 25.72 16.97 12.43
N PRO A 697 27.02 16.77 12.13
CA PRO A 697 27.71 17.51 11.07
C PRO A 697 27.10 17.35 9.67
N THR A 698 26.27 16.31 9.46
CA THR A 698 25.55 16.07 8.21
C THR A 698 24.20 16.76 8.12
N ASP A 699 23.70 17.34 9.21
CA ASP A 699 22.38 17.96 9.26
C ASP A 699 22.37 19.27 8.47
N VAL A 700 21.23 19.58 7.86
CA VAL A 700 21.01 20.86 7.17
C VAL A 700 20.08 21.70 8.05
N ALA A 701 20.55 22.85 8.51
CA ALA A 701 19.83 23.67 9.48
C ALA A 701 20.08 25.17 9.29
N TYR A 702 19.13 25.96 9.76
CA TYR A 702 19.20 27.41 9.73
C TYR A 702 19.71 27.96 11.07
N PHE A 703 20.66 28.89 11.00
CA PHE A 703 21.30 29.53 12.14
C PHE A 703 21.18 31.04 12.05
N ASP A 704 21.07 31.71 13.19
CA ASP A 704 21.34 33.14 13.33
C ASP A 704 22.61 33.32 14.20
N ARG A 705 22.92 34.54 14.64
CA ARG A 705 24.08 34.80 15.51
C ARG A 705 24.02 34.14 16.90
N THR A 706 22.84 33.75 17.36
CA THR A 706 22.65 33.10 18.67
C THR A 706 22.79 31.59 18.56
N GLY A 707 22.35 31.00 17.45
CA GLY A 707 22.42 29.56 17.21
C GLY A 707 21.33 29.08 16.24
N GLY A 708 21.09 27.77 16.24
CA GLY A 708 20.05 27.17 15.40
C GLY A 708 18.65 27.72 15.73
N TYR A 709 17.85 27.98 14.70
CA TYR A 709 16.43 28.33 14.86
C TYR A 709 15.47 27.31 14.23
N ASN A 710 16.00 26.37 13.45
CA ASN A 710 15.31 25.13 13.09
C ASN A 710 16.31 23.96 12.91
N ILE A 711 15.79 22.77 12.62
CA ILE A 711 16.59 21.59 12.27
C ILE A 711 16.01 20.87 11.04
N TYR A 712 16.86 20.12 10.32
CA TYR A 712 16.55 19.26 9.17
C TYR A 712 15.72 19.93 8.06
N PHE A 713 16.11 21.16 7.68
CA PHE A 713 15.51 21.91 6.57
C PHE A 713 14.00 22.13 6.77
N ASN A 714 13.65 22.96 7.77
CA ASN A 714 12.28 23.22 8.27
C ASN A 714 11.49 21.95 8.66
N TYR A 715 12.12 21.02 9.37
CA TYR A 715 11.41 19.91 10.03
C TYR A 715 10.74 20.34 11.33
N ARG A 716 11.49 21.04 12.19
CA ARG A 716 11.05 21.46 13.52
C ARG A 716 11.83 22.68 13.98
N ASP A 717 11.12 23.59 14.62
CA ASP A 717 11.65 24.91 15.01
C ASP A 717 12.21 24.91 16.44
N ALA A 718 13.10 25.85 16.72
CA ALA A 718 13.57 26.14 18.07
C ALA A 718 12.48 26.83 18.90
N GLN A 719 12.43 26.54 20.20
CA GLN A 719 11.52 27.24 21.12
C GLN A 719 11.72 28.75 21.14
N ARG A 720 12.98 29.19 21.06
CA ARG A 720 13.34 30.60 21.22
C ARG A 720 12.77 31.53 20.14
N THR A 721 12.49 30.99 18.95
CA THR A 721 12.06 31.75 17.76
C THR A 721 10.67 31.34 17.27
N ALA A 722 9.96 30.48 18.02
CA ALA A 722 8.65 30.02 17.64
C ALA A 722 7.65 31.19 17.57
N VAL A 723 6.82 31.19 16.54
CA VAL A 723 5.75 32.18 16.37
C VAL A 723 4.66 31.96 17.41
N SER A 724 4.19 33.05 18.01
CA SER A 724 3.10 33.07 18.99
C SER A 724 2.12 34.18 18.69
N GLU A 725 1.01 34.24 19.43
CA GLU A 725 0.04 35.35 19.37
C GLU A 725 0.66 36.72 19.73
N LYS A 726 1.83 36.74 20.39
CA LYS A 726 2.58 37.97 20.73
C LYS A 726 3.55 38.42 19.63
N THR A 727 3.74 37.59 18.61
CA THR A 727 4.68 37.88 17.53
C THR A 727 4.07 38.93 16.60
N ASN A 728 4.75 40.08 16.49
CA ASN A 728 4.30 41.21 15.67
C ASN A 728 4.99 41.25 14.30
N ASP A 729 6.15 40.61 14.17
CA ASP A 729 6.97 40.60 12.96
C ASP A 729 7.49 39.19 12.72
N ILE A 730 7.47 38.73 11.48
CA ILE A 730 7.89 37.36 11.13
C ILE A 730 8.97 37.32 10.04
N LEU A 731 9.87 36.36 10.16
CA LEU A 731 10.78 35.90 9.11
C LEU A 731 10.23 34.59 8.53
N LEU A 732 10.08 34.51 7.21
CA LEU A 732 9.67 33.31 6.48
C LEU A 732 10.85 32.69 5.72
N ASN A 733 10.94 31.37 5.75
CA ASN A 733 11.86 30.56 4.96
C ASN A 733 11.09 29.53 4.11
N ILE A 734 11.32 29.49 2.80
CA ILE A 734 10.67 28.55 1.85
C ILE A 734 11.76 27.70 1.20
N ASP A 735 11.64 26.37 1.31
CA ASP A 735 12.75 25.45 1.05
C ASP A 735 12.73 24.77 -0.32
N GLY A 736 13.53 25.27 -1.28
CA GLY A 736 13.77 24.60 -2.57
C GLY A 736 15.07 23.80 -2.60
N ILE A 737 14.99 22.55 -3.03
CA ILE A 737 16.15 21.69 -3.31
C ILE A 737 15.80 20.59 -4.34
N PHE A 738 16.78 20.16 -5.13
CA PHE A 738 16.66 19.15 -6.18
C PHE A 738 15.57 19.48 -7.22
N ASP A 739 14.44 18.77 -7.20
CA ASP A 739 13.37 18.93 -8.19
C ASP A 739 12.40 20.07 -7.81
N ILE A 740 12.59 20.71 -6.64
CA ILE A 740 11.83 21.89 -6.21
C ILE A 740 12.50 23.13 -6.81
N THR A 741 11.98 23.60 -7.93
CA THR A 741 12.58 24.68 -8.72
C THR A 741 12.39 26.06 -8.08
N ARG A 742 13.17 27.05 -8.55
CA ARG A 742 13.03 28.45 -8.13
C ARG A 742 11.60 28.95 -8.32
N GLU A 743 10.96 28.63 -9.44
CA GLU A 743 9.60 29.08 -9.75
C GLU A 743 8.60 28.52 -8.73
N LEU A 744 8.76 27.26 -8.30
CA LEU A 744 7.90 26.67 -7.28
C LEU A 744 8.13 27.29 -5.90
N VAL A 745 9.38 27.65 -5.58
CA VAL A 745 9.71 28.42 -4.36
C VAL A 745 9.10 29.82 -4.41
N GLU A 746 9.19 30.52 -5.54
CA GLU A 746 8.61 31.84 -5.75
C GLU A 746 7.09 31.81 -5.61
N GLN A 747 6.42 30.83 -6.22
CA GLN A 747 4.98 30.67 -6.10
C GLN A 747 4.57 30.36 -4.66
N SER A 748 5.29 29.47 -3.98
CA SER A 748 5.05 29.14 -2.58
C SER A 748 5.28 30.34 -1.66
N LEU A 749 6.31 31.16 -1.92
CA LEU A 749 6.60 32.39 -1.19
C LEU A 749 5.49 33.42 -1.38
N LYS A 750 5.05 33.64 -2.62
CA LYS A 750 3.97 34.57 -2.95
C LYS A 750 2.69 34.19 -2.22
N GLU A 751 2.24 32.94 -2.37
CA GLU A 751 0.98 32.51 -1.77
C GLU A 751 1.06 32.45 -0.24
N SER A 752 2.24 32.12 0.33
CA SER A 752 2.45 32.19 1.78
C SER A 752 2.31 33.61 2.31
N ILE A 753 2.90 34.60 1.63
CA ILE A 753 2.76 36.01 1.97
C ILE A 753 1.28 36.42 1.87
N GLU A 754 0.63 36.13 0.74
CA GLU A 754 -0.76 36.54 0.49
C GLU A 754 -1.72 35.98 1.54
N ILE A 755 -1.60 34.69 1.88
CA ILE A 755 -2.48 34.07 2.87
C ILE A 755 -2.21 34.56 4.29
N ILE A 756 -0.94 34.84 4.65
CA ILE A 756 -0.61 35.42 5.95
C ILE A 756 -1.17 36.83 6.05
N LEU A 757 -0.99 37.67 5.02
CA LEU A 757 -1.55 39.03 4.99
C LEU A 757 -3.08 39.00 5.06
N LYS A 758 -3.73 38.04 4.40
CA LYS A 758 -5.18 37.87 4.44
C LYS A 758 -5.72 37.63 5.85
N TYR A 759 -5.08 36.76 6.63
CA TYR A 759 -5.60 36.32 7.93
C TYR A 759 -4.93 36.94 9.15
N CYS A 760 -3.72 37.47 8.99
CA CYS A 760 -2.96 38.12 10.07
C CYS A 760 -2.71 39.61 9.80
N GLY A 761 -3.02 40.13 8.60
CA GLY A 761 -2.65 41.50 8.23
C GLY A 761 -1.14 41.68 8.10
N GLY A 762 -0.67 42.92 8.30
CA GLY A 762 0.74 43.28 8.22
C GLY A 762 1.16 43.83 6.85
N LYS A 763 2.47 44.03 6.70
CA LYS A 763 3.10 44.59 5.48
C LYS A 763 4.41 43.87 5.19
N VAL A 764 4.59 43.45 3.94
CA VAL A 764 5.87 42.89 3.47
C VAL A 764 6.90 44.00 3.44
N GLU A 765 7.99 43.84 4.20
CA GLU A 765 9.15 44.73 4.15
C GLU A 765 10.17 44.23 3.13
N ILE A 766 10.40 42.92 3.11
CA ILE A 766 11.39 42.26 2.26
C ILE A 766 10.79 40.96 1.74
N ALA A 767 10.97 40.66 0.47
CA ALA A 767 10.71 39.35 -0.11
C ALA A 767 11.65 39.11 -1.30
N GLY A 768 12.30 37.95 -1.34
CA GLY A 768 13.30 37.65 -2.35
C GLY A 768 13.76 36.19 -2.32
N ILE A 769 14.47 35.77 -3.36
CA ILE A 769 15.05 34.43 -3.45
C ILE A 769 16.55 34.51 -3.26
N VAL A 770 17.11 33.68 -2.38
CA VAL A 770 18.55 33.45 -2.29
C VAL A 770 18.88 32.15 -3.02
N THR A 771 19.63 32.27 -4.11
CA THR A 771 20.09 31.14 -4.92
C THR A 771 21.57 30.86 -4.65
N THR A 772 22.05 29.71 -5.10
CA THR A 772 23.47 29.32 -5.00
C THR A 772 24.35 29.87 -6.12
N SER A 773 23.79 30.69 -7.02
CA SER A 773 24.41 31.20 -8.26
C SER A 773 24.94 32.62 -8.14
#